data_AF-A0A9D6ZWC4-F1
#
_entry.id   AF-A0A9D6ZWC4-F1
#
_cell.length_a   1.000
_cell.length_b   1.000
_cell.length_c   1.000
_cell.angle_alpha   90.00
_cell.angle_beta   90.00
_cell.angle_gamma   90.00
#
_symmetry.space_group_name_H-M   'P 1'
#
loop_
_entity.id
_entity.type
_entity.pdbx_description
1 polymer ?
#
loop_
_entity_poly.entity_id
_entity_poly.type
_entity_poly.pdbx_seq_one_letter_code
_entity_poly.pdbx_strand_id
1 'polypeptide(L)'
;MASNERVILCGGLTATGKARGQEVVPLLLWGKDYNVTLKVSDISQKMVANVAPELIDLLEIATYVYCADQATTRGGNSSQDYGAKWRRQLQFHIPVREPELWSSKPVRTALCATLGFLSDDEYEFTFKKLARPPPADQYLDFGAGGASGFQAEEVVLFSGGLDSLAGAVQEAIINKRSVALVSHRSSPKIDSKQKALVQDLLARGQARQPFHVPVWVNKEKALGKEYTQRTRSFLFASLGAVVARIFDLWRIRFYENGVVSINLPISPQVVGGRATRTTHPQVLNGFAEIFSAIFQKPFAVENPFRWMTKAEVVKSIRDGGGGDLIKHTVSCTHVWEMTTLKTHCGTCSQCIDRRFGTLAAGCPDSEDPEEMYAVDLMRGERPPGDSRTMLESYVGTAKRVRGMTDTAFFTEFGEAHRVTRHIQGMKADDAATGILGLYKRHASQVAEVIARGIREHAQDISDGKVPSDCLLILALPDEYKRPATFADEAPTPLLILDEIKDGETNRGLLARVVGNGRFEGVNKKIGSRELFFVALLFGSTRAHNFAGYHVTVVPEGEVSRELLKWSDDGYLKFAGKDRAAPSHRVLKMWGEFVRQIEMESNLRNLFTNMHKSLEGERLYGIRLRPKEKRVLVTSIPALFRKPAAKVPVR
;
A
#
# COMPACT_ATOMS: atom_id res chain seq x y z
N MET A 1 -22.60 12.67 -9.03
CA MET A 1 -21.51 11.93 -8.37
C MET A 1 -21.78 11.98 -6.88
N ALA A 2 -21.80 10.84 -6.17
CA ALA A 2 -21.92 10.88 -4.71
C ALA A 2 -20.68 11.57 -4.13
N SER A 3 -20.86 12.50 -3.19
CA SER A 3 -19.75 13.18 -2.50
C SER A 3 -18.88 12.16 -1.75
N ASN A 4 -17.56 12.36 -1.69
CA ASN A 4 -16.64 11.60 -0.81
C ASN A 4 -16.66 12.09 0.65
N GLU A 5 -17.53 13.05 0.94
CA GLU A 5 -17.75 13.62 2.25
C GLU A 5 -18.70 12.76 3.08
N ARG A 6 -18.33 12.51 4.33
CA ARG A 6 -19.12 11.77 5.31
C ARG A 6 -19.25 12.59 6.58
N VAL A 7 -20.50 12.73 7.02
CA VAL A 7 -20.81 13.35 8.32
C VAL A 7 -21.02 12.24 9.33
N ILE A 8 -20.09 12.11 10.27
CA ILE A 8 -20.11 11.12 11.32
C ILE A 8 -20.77 11.74 12.56
N LEU A 9 -21.98 11.31 12.87
CA LEU A 9 -22.74 11.79 14.03
C LEU A 9 -22.58 10.82 15.18
N CYS A 10 -21.91 11.25 16.26
CA CYS A 10 -21.59 10.39 17.39
C CYS A 10 -22.50 10.66 18.59
N GLY A 11 -22.74 9.65 19.44
CA GLY A 11 -23.34 9.82 20.77
C GLY A 11 -24.73 10.48 20.79
N GLY A 12 -25.53 10.30 19.73
CA GLY A 12 -26.91 10.79 19.63
C GLY A 12 -27.06 12.22 19.11
N LEU A 13 -25.98 12.85 18.64
CA LEU A 13 -26.06 14.16 18.00
C LEU A 13 -26.84 14.10 16.67
N THR A 14 -27.65 15.14 16.41
CA THR A 14 -28.35 15.33 15.14
C THR A 14 -27.59 16.34 14.26
N ALA A 15 -27.64 16.16 12.94
CA ALA A 15 -27.06 17.12 12.00
C ALA A 15 -27.89 18.40 11.94
N THR A 16 -27.25 19.57 12.11
CA THR A 16 -27.84 20.88 11.82
C THR A 16 -27.44 21.30 10.41
N GLY A 17 -28.40 21.41 9.48
CA GLY A 17 -28.16 21.97 8.13
C GLY A 17 -27.45 21.04 7.15
N LYS A 18 -27.99 19.85 6.89
CA LYS A 18 -27.44 18.90 5.90
C LYS A 18 -27.42 19.52 4.50
N ALA A 19 -26.24 19.63 3.89
CA ALA A 19 -26.12 19.99 2.47
C ALA A 19 -26.58 18.81 1.59
N ARG A 20 -27.21 19.12 0.44
CA ARG A 20 -27.73 18.11 -0.50
C ARG A 20 -26.56 17.28 -1.07
N GLY A 21 -26.39 16.04 -0.60
CA GLY A 21 -25.38 15.09 -1.11
C GLY A 21 -24.43 14.48 -0.07
N GLN A 22 -24.47 14.92 1.20
CA GLN A 22 -23.67 14.34 2.29
C GLN A 22 -24.26 13.00 2.78
N GLU A 23 -23.44 11.96 2.89
CA GLU A 23 -23.83 10.68 3.51
C GLU A 23 -23.54 10.75 5.03
N VAL A 24 -24.55 10.43 5.84
CA VAL A 24 -24.49 10.51 7.30
C VAL A 24 -24.25 9.11 7.86
N VAL A 25 -23.29 8.98 8.76
CA VAL A 25 -22.96 7.72 9.45
C VAL A 25 -23.19 7.92 10.95
N PRO A 26 -24.31 7.45 11.51
CA PRO A 26 -24.55 7.52 12.95
C PRO A 26 -23.73 6.45 13.69
N LEU A 27 -23.01 6.85 14.73
CA LEU A 27 -22.26 5.95 15.61
C LEU A 27 -22.69 6.20 17.07
N LEU A 28 -23.19 5.16 17.72
CA LEU A 28 -23.81 5.25 19.04
C LEU A 28 -23.18 4.19 19.96
N LEU A 29 -22.46 4.66 20.98
CA LEU A 29 -21.86 3.81 22.02
C LEU A 29 -22.84 3.47 23.17
N TRP A 30 -23.93 4.22 23.28
CA TRP A 30 -24.95 4.08 24.33
C TRP A 30 -26.34 4.45 23.79
N GLY A 31 -27.38 4.13 24.57
CA GLY A 31 -28.78 4.33 24.19
C GLY A 31 -29.43 3.05 23.66
N LYS A 32 -30.73 3.13 23.31
CA LYS A 32 -31.50 1.96 22.85
C LYS A 32 -31.03 1.43 21.48
N ASP A 33 -30.53 2.32 20.64
CA ASP A 33 -30.11 2.03 19.26
C ASP A 33 -28.56 2.03 19.12
N TYR A 34 -27.83 1.62 20.17
CA TYR A 34 -26.37 1.57 20.12
C TYR A 34 -25.90 0.60 19.02
N ASN A 35 -24.92 1.01 18.22
CA ASN A 35 -24.39 0.22 17.10
C ASN A 35 -22.85 0.06 17.15
N VAL A 36 -22.23 0.59 18.21
CA VAL A 36 -20.82 0.44 18.54
C VAL A 36 -20.71 -0.05 19.99
N THR A 37 -19.75 -0.92 20.26
CA THR A 37 -19.48 -1.46 21.59
C THR A 37 -18.03 -1.23 21.96
N LEU A 38 -17.79 -0.67 23.13
CA LEU A 38 -16.49 -0.52 23.77
C LEU A 38 -16.54 -1.22 25.13
N LYS A 39 -15.64 -2.17 25.36
CA LYS A 39 -15.54 -2.88 26.64
C LYS A 39 -14.08 -3.19 26.95
N VAL A 40 -13.56 -2.58 28.00
CA VAL A 40 -12.27 -2.90 28.61
C VAL A 40 -12.53 -3.88 29.73
N SER A 41 -11.80 -4.99 29.77
CA SER A 41 -12.01 -6.04 30.77
C SER A 41 -10.77 -6.22 31.64
N ASP A 42 -10.95 -6.91 32.76
CA ASP A 42 -9.88 -7.32 33.68
C ASP A 42 -9.13 -6.16 34.34
N ILE A 43 -9.74 -4.97 34.40
CA ILE A 43 -9.25 -3.84 35.21
C ILE A 43 -9.96 -3.85 36.58
N SER A 44 -9.26 -3.54 37.68
CA SER A 44 -9.87 -3.51 39.01
C SER A 44 -10.74 -2.25 39.25
N GLN A 45 -11.79 -2.36 40.09
CA GLN A 45 -12.62 -1.21 40.50
C GLN A 45 -11.79 -0.07 41.10
N LYS A 46 -10.75 -0.39 41.88
CA LYS A 46 -9.86 0.62 42.49
C LYS A 46 -9.04 1.40 41.47
N MET A 47 -8.68 0.78 40.33
CA MET A 47 -7.97 1.46 39.25
C MET A 47 -8.87 2.42 38.46
N VAL A 48 -10.18 2.24 38.54
CA VAL A 48 -11.18 2.96 37.72
C VAL A 48 -11.97 4.00 38.52
N ALA A 49 -11.96 3.91 39.85
CA ALA A 49 -12.79 4.74 40.73
C ALA A 49 -12.64 6.26 40.52
N ASN A 50 -11.54 6.72 39.90
CA ASN A 50 -11.26 8.14 39.61
C ASN A 50 -10.66 8.35 38.21
N VAL A 51 -11.22 7.73 37.15
CA VAL A 51 -10.76 8.02 35.78
C VAL A 51 -11.18 9.44 35.37
N ALA A 52 -10.21 10.27 35.00
CA ALA A 52 -10.45 11.64 34.59
C ALA A 52 -11.34 11.73 33.32
N PRO A 53 -12.24 12.73 33.21
CA PRO A 53 -13.19 12.85 32.09
C PRO A 53 -12.55 12.77 30.69
N GLU A 54 -11.38 13.40 30.52
CA GLU A 54 -10.64 13.43 29.26
C GLU A 54 -10.12 12.06 28.82
N LEU A 55 -9.88 11.14 29.75
CA LEU A 55 -9.49 9.76 29.44
C LEU A 55 -10.66 8.98 28.85
N ILE A 56 -11.87 9.17 29.40
CA ILE A 56 -13.09 8.53 28.89
C ILE A 56 -13.42 9.08 27.51
N ASP A 57 -13.38 10.41 27.36
CA ASP A 57 -13.60 11.05 26.06
C ASP A 57 -12.59 10.55 25.00
N LEU A 58 -11.32 10.35 25.37
CA LEU A 58 -10.30 9.81 24.46
C LEU A 58 -10.64 8.39 23.98
N LEU A 59 -11.12 7.52 24.87
CA LEU A 59 -11.59 6.17 24.50
C LEU A 59 -12.77 6.22 23.53
N GLU A 60 -13.77 7.06 23.82
CA GLU A 60 -14.96 7.23 23.00
C GLU A 60 -14.60 7.77 21.61
N ILE A 61 -13.79 8.85 21.54
CA ILE A 61 -13.32 9.45 20.28
C ILE A 61 -12.52 8.45 19.45
N ALA A 62 -11.56 7.75 20.06
CA ALA A 62 -10.75 6.78 19.33
C ALA A 62 -11.58 5.61 18.79
N THR A 63 -12.60 5.19 19.54
CA THR A 63 -13.58 4.19 19.12
C THR A 63 -14.42 4.67 17.94
N TYR A 64 -14.95 5.91 18.01
CA TYR A 64 -15.70 6.50 16.90
C TYR A 64 -14.86 6.62 15.62
N VAL A 65 -13.60 7.07 15.73
CA VAL A 65 -12.68 7.18 14.60
C VAL A 65 -12.38 5.81 13.97
N TYR A 66 -12.18 4.78 14.78
CA TYR A 66 -11.98 3.41 14.30
C TYR A 66 -13.21 2.84 13.59
N CYS A 67 -14.39 2.99 14.19
CA CYS A 67 -15.64 2.50 13.59
C CYS A 67 -16.01 3.25 12.30
N ALA A 68 -15.81 4.56 12.25
CA ALA A 68 -16.06 5.38 11.05
C ALA A 68 -15.13 5.00 9.89
N ASP A 69 -13.85 4.71 10.18
CA ASP A 69 -12.88 4.24 9.19
C ASP A 69 -13.37 2.95 8.52
N GLN A 70 -13.97 2.03 9.28
CA GLN A 70 -14.52 0.78 8.77
C GLN A 70 -15.91 0.92 8.13
N ALA A 71 -16.70 1.91 8.54
CA ALA A 71 -18.06 2.15 8.04
C ALA A 71 -18.10 2.79 6.64
N THR A 72 -16.99 3.38 6.20
CA THR A 72 -16.91 4.10 4.92
C THR A 72 -15.95 3.41 3.97
N THR A 73 -16.39 2.96 2.79
CA THR A 73 -15.49 2.29 1.82
C THR A 73 -14.53 3.25 1.13
N ARG A 74 -13.27 2.83 0.90
CA ARG A 74 -12.29 3.49 0.03
C ARG A 74 -12.38 3.04 -1.44
N GLY A 75 -13.42 2.28 -1.80
CA GLY A 75 -13.55 1.60 -3.10
C GLY A 75 -12.98 0.17 -3.07
N GLY A 76 -13.23 -0.61 -4.13
CA GLY A 76 -12.75 -1.99 -4.27
C GLY A 76 -11.38 -2.10 -4.97
N ASN A 77 -10.78 -3.30 -4.89
CA ASN A 77 -9.49 -3.64 -5.52
C ASN A 77 -9.50 -3.45 -7.05
N SER A 78 -10.67 -3.41 -7.68
CA SER A 78 -10.88 -3.25 -9.13
C SER A 78 -11.16 -1.80 -9.57
N SER A 79 -10.92 -0.81 -8.71
CA SER A 79 -11.24 0.59 -9.04
C SER A 79 -10.35 1.14 -10.16
N GLN A 80 -10.92 1.16 -11.38
CA GLN A 80 -10.34 1.82 -12.57
C GLN A 80 -10.23 3.35 -12.38
N ASP A 81 -10.96 3.91 -11.41
CA ASP A 81 -10.89 5.31 -11.01
C ASP A 81 -9.76 5.53 -9.99
N TYR A 82 -8.49 5.56 -10.46
CA TYR A 82 -7.23 5.98 -9.78
C TYR A 82 -7.33 6.52 -8.33
N GLY A 83 -7.85 5.74 -7.37
CA GLY A 83 -8.02 6.19 -5.98
C GLY A 83 -8.94 7.40 -5.79
N ALA A 84 -9.88 7.70 -6.70
CA ALA A 84 -10.76 8.87 -6.55
C ALA A 84 -11.60 8.81 -5.26
N LYS A 85 -11.93 7.59 -4.77
CA LYS A 85 -12.61 7.34 -3.49
C LYS A 85 -11.66 7.00 -2.34
N TRP A 86 -10.35 6.97 -2.60
CA TRP A 86 -9.35 6.56 -1.62
C TRP A 86 -9.23 7.55 -0.48
N ARG A 87 -9.17 8.85 -0.80
CA ARG A 87 -9.18 9.93 0.19
C ARG A 87 -10.61 10.36 0.47
N ARG A 88 -11.04 10.17 1.72
CA ARG A 88 -12.38 10.52 2.19
C ARG A 88 -12.29 11.81 3.00
N GLN A 89 -13.39 12.55 3.07
CA GLN A 89 -13.52 13.70 3.98
C GLN A 89 -14.46 13.27 5.11
N LEU A 90 -13.95 13.19 6.33
CA LEU A 90 -14.68 12.72 7.50
C LEU A 90 -14.90 13.88 8.48
N GLN A 91 -16.15 14.32 8.60
CA GLN A 91 -16.58 15.36 9.54
C GLN A 91 -17.20 14.70 10.77
N PHE A 92 -16.49 14.73 11.89
CA PHE A 92 -16.95 14.17 13.14
C PHE A 92 -17.66 15.22 13.99
N HIS A 93 -18.87 14.90 14.43
CA HIS A 93 -19.56 15.61 15.50
C HIS A 93 -19.64 14.69 16.71
N ILE A 94 -18.90 15.03 17.76
CA ILE A 94 -18.72 14.15 18.93
C ILE A 94 -19.14 14.90 20.22
N PRO A 95 -20.08 14.36 21.01
CA PRO A 95 -20.34 14.88 22.32
C PRO A 95 -19.25 14.40 23.29
N VAL A 96 -18.70 15.31 24.08
CA VAL A 96 -17.57 15.06 25.01
C VAL A 96 -17.85 15.71 26.36
N ARG A 97 -17.20 15.20 27.41
CA ARG A 97 -17.28 15.77 28.76
C ARG A 97 -16.54 17.12 28.82
N GLU A 98 -15.37 17.22 28.18
CA GLU A 98 -14.52 18.42 28.22
C GLU A 98 -14.41 19.15 26.86
N PRO A 99 -15.49 19.81 26.36
CA PRO A 99 -15.52 20.40 25.03
C PRO A 99 -14.44 21.46 24.79
N GLU A 100 -14.02 22.18 25.82
CA GLU A 100 -13.09 23.30 25.68
C GLU A 100 -11.66 22.77 25.46
N LEU A 101 -11.32 21.66 26.14
CA LEU A 101 -10.09 20.92 25.91
C LEU A 101 -10.06 20.36 24.48
N TRP A 102 -11.09 19.61 24.09
CA TRP A 102 -11.14 18.95 22.78
C TRP A 102 -11.25 19.94 21.61
N SER A 103 -11.90 21.08 21.84
CA SER A 103 -12.02 22.15 20.83
C SER A 103 -10.80 23.06 20.76
N SER A 104 -9.85 22.92 21.70
CA SER A 104 -8.62 23.70 21.70
C SER A 104 -7.82 23.47 20.41
N LYS A 105 -7.14 24.54 19.95
CA LYS A 105 -6.33 24.49 18.72
C LYS A 105 -5.26 23.39 18.75
N PRO A 106 -4.48 23.20 19.84
CA PRO A 106 -3.45 22.15 19.87
C PRO A 106 -4.02 20.74 19.67
N VAL A 107 -5.12 20.39 20.36
CA VAL A 107 -5.75 19.07 20.26
C VAL A 107 -6.32 18.84 18.86
N ARG A 108 -7.10 19.79 18.33
CA ARG A 108 -7.69 19.66 16.98
C ARG A 108 -6.63 19.55 15.90
N THR A 109 -5.59 20.39 15.93
CA THR A 109 -4.52 20.36 14.94
C THR A 109 -3.77 19.04 14.97
N ALA A 110 -3.41 18.54 16.15
CA ALA A 110 -2.70 17.27 16.29
C ALA A 110 -3.56 16.07 15.83
N LEU A 111 -4.84 16.04 16.19
CA LEU A 111 -5.78 15.00 15.73
C LEU A 111 -5.91 14.98 14.21
N CYS A 112 -6.22 16.12 13.59
CA CYS A 112 -6.41 16.22 12.15
C CYS A 112 -5.14 15.86 11.37
N ALA A 113 -3.98 16.39 11.78
CA ALA A 113 -2.72 16.15 11.10
C ALA A 113 -2.26 14.68 11.22
N THR A 114 -2.35 14.12 12.43
CA THR A 114 -1.91 12.74 12.69
C THR A 114 -2.81 11.73 12.01
N LEU A 115 -4.14 11.86 12.15
CA LEU A 115 -5.08 10.94 11.53
C LEU A 115 -5.05 11.07 10.00
N GLY A 116 -4.92 12.29 9.47
CA GLY A 116 -4.81 12.50 8.03
C GLY A 116 -3.55 11.88 7.45
N PHE A 117 -2.40 11.99 8.13
CA PHE A 117 -1.20 11.28 7.71
C PHE A 117 -1.31 9.76 7.92
N LEU A 118 -1.98 9.28 8.96
CA LEU A 118 -2.11 7.85 9.22
C LEU A 118 -2.97 7.15 8.16
N SER A 119 -4.06 7.79 7.71
CA SER A 119 -5.09 7.16 6.88
C SER A 119 -5.16 7.68 5.44
N ASP A 120 -4.48 8.77 5.11
CA ASP A 120 -4.64 9.54 3.87
C ASP A 120 -6.04 10.17 3.68
N ASP A 121 -6.86 10.24 4.73
CA ASP A 121 -8.12 11.00 4.72
C ASP A 121 -7.97 12.44 5.22
N GLU A 122 -9.01 13.23 5.01
CA GLU A 122 -9.18 14.54 5.61
C GLU A 122 -10.15 14.45 6.78
N TYR A 123 -9.78 15.04 7.92
CA TYR A 123 -10.56 15.00 9.15
C TYR A 123 -10.96 16.41 9.59
N GLU A 124 -12.21 16.55 10.02
CA GLU A 124 -12.70 17.72 10.73
C GLU A 124 -13.42 17.26 12.00
N PHE A 125 -13.14 17.90 13.13
CA PHE A 125 -13.80 17.60 14.39
C PHE A 125 -14.56 18.81 14.92
N THR A 126 -15.80 18.57 15.30
CA THR A 126 -16.68 19.46 16.06
C THR A 126 -17.08 18.77 17.35
N PHE A 127 -16.66 19.32 18.48
CA PHE A 127 -16.97 18.79 19.80
C PHE A 127 -18.12 19.57 20.43
N LYS A 128 -19.03 18.87 21.12
CA LYS A 128 -20.16 19.47 21.84
C LYS A 128 -20.20 18.97 23.28
N LYS A 129 -20.72 19.76 24.22
CA LYS A 129 -20.89 19.29 25.60
C LYS A 129 -21.84 18.09 25.66
N LEU A 130 -21.40 17.01 26.29
CA LEU A 130 -22.21 15.83 26.56
C LEU A 130 -23.11 16.11 27.77
N ALA A 131 -24.43 16.19 27.53
CA ALA A 131 -25.39 16.62 28.55
C ALA A 131 -25.63 15.56 29.65
N ARG A 132 -25.60 14.26 29.29
CA ARG A 132 -25.82 13.14 30.21
C ARG A 132 -24.76 12.07 29.96
N PRO A 133 -23.56 12.23 30.55
CA PRO A 133 -22.48 11.28 30.32
C PRO A 133 -22.84 9.91 30.90
N PRO A 134 -22.63 8.80 30.14
CA PRO A 134 -22.68 7.48 30.73
C PRO A 134 -21.60 7.32 31.81
N PRO A 135 -21.84 6.51 32.85
CA PRO A 135 -20.86 6.27 33.90
C PRO A 135 -19.67 5.48 33.35
N ALA A 136 -18.48 5.69 33.94
CA ALA A 136 -17.23 5.12 33.44
C ALA A 136 -17.19 3.58 33.51
N ASP A 137 -17.87 3.01 34.50
CA ASP A 137 -18.03 1.57 34.69
C ASP A 137 -18.82 0.88 33.57
N GLN A 138 -19.57 1.62 32.76
CA GLN A 138 -20.25 1.07 31.58
C GLN A 138 -19.26 0.47 30.56
N TYR A 139 -18.04 1.02 30.48
CA TYR A 139 -17.02 0.55 29.55
C TYR A 139 -15.95 -0.31 30.22
N LEU A 140 -15.88 -0.30 31.55
CA LEU A 140 -14.79 -0.86 32.33
C LEU A 140 -15.32 -2.03 33.16
N ASP A 141 -15.18 -3.24 32.64
CA ASP A 141 -15.66 -4.48 33.25
C ASP A 141 -14.65 -5.02 34.27
N PHE A 142 -15.10 -5.12 35.50
CA PHE A 142 -14.35 -5.56 36.66
C PHE A 142 -14.36 -7.09 36.72
N GLY A 143 -13.44 -7.72 35.99
CA GLY A 143 -13.21 -9.16 36.14
C GLY A 143 -12.84 -9.53 37.58
N ALA A 144 -13.14 -10.77 38.00
CA ALA A 144 -12.85 -11.29 39.34
C ALA A 144 -11.35 -11.33 39.71
N GLY A 145 -10.46 -11.07 38.75
CA GLY A 145 -9.00 -11.09 38.91
C GLY A 145 -8.32 -9.73 38.91
N GLY A 146 -9.04 -8.64 39.19
CA GLY A 146 -8.46 -7.29 39.24
C GLY A 146 -7.23 -7.26 40.15
N ALA A 147 -6.06 -6.94 39.61
CA ALA A 147 -4.79 -6.98 40.32
C ALA A 147 -4.72 -5.86 41.38
N SER A 148 -5.33 -6.09 42.54
CA SER A 148 -5.23 -5.18 43.68
C SER A 148 -3.77 -5.06 44.09
N GLY A 149 -3.16 -3.90 43.82
CA GLY A 149 -1.77 -3.62 44.17
C GLY A 149 -0.75 -3.78 43.03
N PHE A 150 -1.15 -4.13 41.81
CA PHE A 150 -0.23 -4.10 40.67
C PHE A 150 0.12 -2.65 40.30
N GLN A 151 1.41 -2.39 40.10
CA GLN A 151 1.93 -1.12 39.61
C GLN A 151 2.80 -1.41 38.40
N ALA A 152 2.43 -0.85 37.25
CA ALA A 152 3.19 -1.01 36.02
C ALA A 152 4.36 -0.03 36.00
N GLU A 153 5.54 -0.48 35.59
CA GLU A 153 6.68 0.37 35.23
C GLU A 153 6.62 0.76 33.74
N GLU A 154 5.93 -0.06 32.93
CA GLU A 154 5.79 0.14 31.48
C GLU A 154 4.40 -0.29 30.99
N VAL A 155 3.90 0.42 29.98
CA VAL A 155 2.74 0.01 29.18
C VAL A 155 3.19 -0.37 27.79
N VAL A 156 2.95 -1.63 27.43
CA VAL A 156 3.37 -2.22 26.15
C VAL A 156 2.15 -2.59 25.34
N LEU A 157 2.11 -2.10 24.10
CA LEU A 157 1.04 -2.42 23.15
C LEU A 157 1.26 -3.84 22.60
N PHE A 158 0.41 -4.77 23.04
CA PHE A 158 0.52 -6.20 22.77
C PHE A 158 -0.53 -6.68 21.75
N SER A 159 -0.13 -6.83 20.49
CA SER A 159 -1.04 -7.24 19.41
C SER A 159 -1.20 -8.77 19.29
N GLY A 160 -0.29 -9.55 19.89
CA GLY A 160 -0.18 -10.99 19.70
C GLY A 160 0.62 -11.40 18.45
N GLY A 161 1.20 -10.42 17.75
CA GLY A 161 2.16 -10.64 16.67
C GLY A 161 3.59 -10.81 17.18
N LEU A 162 4.46 -11.26 16.29
CA LEU A 162 5.87 -11.59 16.56
C LEU A 162 6.63 -10.45 17.26
N ASP A 163 6.53 -9.23 16.75
CA ASP A 163 7.29 -8.09 17.29
C ASP A 163 6.76 -7.63 18.65
N SER A 164 5.45 -7.73 18.86
CA SER A 164 4.86 -7.44 20.16
C SER A 164 5.22 -8.50 21.21
N LEU A 165 5.42 -9.76 20.81
CA LEU A 165 5.99 -10.79 21.67
C LEU A 165 7.45 -10.45 22.01
N ALA A 166 8.27 -10.07 21.03
CA ALA A 166 9.64 -9.63 21.28
C ALA A 166 9.70 -8.47 22.27
N GLY A 167 8.80 -7.49 22.15
CA GLY A 167 8.66 -6.42 23.14
C GLY A 167 8.29 -6.91 24.53
N ALA A 168 7.34 -7.84 24.64
CA ALA A 168 6.95 -8.43 25.91
C ALA A 168 8.10 -9.23 26.55
N VAL A 169 8.84 -10.03 25.76
CA VAL A 169 10.02 -10.76 26.23
C VAL A 169 11.12 -9.79 26.68
N GLN A 170 11.39 -8.75 25.89
CA GLN A 170 12.38 -7.73 26.22
C GLN A 170 12.08 -7.07 27.57
N GLU A 171 10.83 -6.65 27.80
CA GLU A 171 10.49 -5.88 28.99
C GLU A 171 10.24 -6.75 30.22
N ALA A 172 9.48 -7.83 30.07
CA ALA A 172 9.10 -8.67 31.19
C ALA A 172 10.19 -9.68 31.59
N ILE A 173 10.83 -10.32 30.61
CA ILE A 173 11.78 -11.42 30.88
C ILE A 173 13.20 -10.89 31.00
N ILE A 174 13.68 -10.16 29.98
CA ILE A 174 15.07 -9.69 29.93
C ILE A 174 15.28 -8.53 30.91
N ASN A 175 14.46 -7.48 30.82
CA ASN A 175 14.58 -6.29 31.67
C ASN A 175 13.91 -6.47 33.05
N LYS A 176 13.15 -7.55 33.26
CA LYS A 176 12.48 -7.87 34.53
C LYS A 176 11.59 -6.75 35.06
N ARG A 177 10.92 -6.01 34.16
CA ARG A 177 10.02 -4.92 34.53
C ARG A 177 8.61 -5.43 34.81
N SER A 178 7.89 -4.70 35.65
CA SER A 178 6.45 -4.83 35.81
C SER A 178 5.75 -4.21 34.59
N VAL A 179 5.14 -5.03 33.73
CA VAL A 179 4.61 -4.58 32.44
C VAL A 179 3.09 -4.75 32.38
N ALA A 180 2.38 -3.70 31.98
CA ALA A 180 1.00 -3.79 31.54
C ALA A 180 0.95 -4.03 30.02
N LEU A 181 0.53 -5.23 29.61
CA LEU A 181 0.30 -5.59 28.22
C LEU A 181 -1.12 -5.17 27.81
N VAL A 182 -1.25 -4.23 26.89
CA VAL A 182 -2.57 -3.77 26.42
C VAL A 182 -2.88 -4.41 25.08
N SER A 183 -4.03 -5.07 24.93
CA SER A 183 -4.42 -5.75 23.69
C SER A 183 -5.78 -5.31 23.17
N HIS A 184 -5.85 -4.95 21.89
CA HIS A 184 -7.11 -4.80 21.18
C HIS A 184 -7.57 -6.15 20.60
N ARG A 185 -8.70 -6.65 21.11
CA ARG A 185 -9.37 -7.89 20.69
C ARG A 185 -10.27 -7.62 19.48
N SER A 186 -9.69 -7.66 18.28
CA SER A 186 -10.43 -7.42 17.04
C SER A 186 -11.32 -8.59 16.60
N SER A 187 -11.07 -9.80 17.12
CA SER A 187 -11.90 -10.98 16.89
C SER A 187 -11.65 -12.06 17.95
N PRO A 188 -12.59 -13.01 18.16
CA PRO A 188 -12.38 -14.14 19.08
C PRO A 188 -11.16 -15.00 18.73
N LYS A 189 -10.84 -15.15 17.43
CA LYS A 189 -9.64 -15.90 16.98
C LYS A 189 -8.35 -15.24 17.49
N ILE A 190 -8.25 -13.92 17.39
CA ILE A 190 -7.08 -13.17 17.84
C ILE A 190 -7.00 -13.13 19.38
N ASP A 191 -8.14 -12.96 20.06
CA ASP A 191 -8.19 -13.02 21.53
C ASP A 191 -7.64 -14.34 22.08
N SER A 192 -8.06 -15.48 21.52
CA SER A 192 -7.58 -16.79 21.95
C SER A 192 -6.04 -16.91 21.85
N LYS A 193 -5.44 -16.37 20.78
CA LYS A 193 -3.98 -16.37 20.59
C LYS A 193 -3.27 -15.42 21.57
N GLN A 194 -3.81 -14.23 21.78
CA GLN A 194 -3.28 -13.27 22.76
C GLN A 194 -3.30 -13.86 24.17
N LYS A 195 -4.41 -14.49 24.57
CA LYS A 195 -4.53 -15.17 25.87
C LYS A 195 -3.51 -16.29 26.04
N ALA A 196 -3.36 -17.15 25.02
CA ALA A 196 -2.39 -18.24 25.05
C ALA A 196 -0.96 -17.70 25.25
N LEU A 197 -0.55 -16.69 24.47
CA LEU A 197 0.76 -16.06 24.61
C LEU A 197 0.97 -15.42 25.99
N VAL A 198 -0.04 -14.76 26.55
CA VAL A 198 0.04 -14.21 27.91
C VAL A 198 0.23 -15.32 28.93
N GLN A 199 -0.52 -16.43 28.83
CA GLN A 199 -0.33 -17.58 29.72
C GLN A 199 1.06 -18.20 29.58
N ASP A 200 1.57 -18.34 28.36
CA ASP A 200 2.92 -18.85 28.11
C ASP A 200 4.01 -17.94 28.70
N LEU A 201 3.81 -16.61 28.66
CA LEU A 201 4.69 -15.63 29.30
C LEU A 201 4.61 -15.71 30.83
N LEU A 202 3.41 -15.91 31.40
CA LEU A 202 3.23 -16.09 32.85
C LEU A 202 3.88 -17.39 33.34
N ALA A 203 3.78 -18.45 32.55
CA ALA A 203 4.38 -19.75 32.83
C ALA A 203 5.91 -19.73 32.92
N ARG A 204 6.56 -18.64 32.47
CA ARG A 204 8.02 -18.43 32.67
C ARG A 204 8.42 -18.20 34.13
N GLY A 205 7.46 -18.06 35.05
CA GLY A 205 7.73 -18.04 36.48
C GLY A 205 8.51 -16.81 36.95
N GLN A 206 8.49 -15.73 36.17
CA GLN A 206 9.12 -14.46 36.53
C GLN A 206 8.47 -13.84 37.77
N ALA A 207 9.31 -13.29 38.65
CA ALA A 207 8.87 -12.70 39.92
C ALA A 207 7.88 -11.53 39.73
N ARG A 208 8.03 -10.77 38.63
CA ARG A 208 7.10 -9.70 38.22
C ARG A 208 6.33 -10.19 37.00
N GLN A 209 5.10 -10.64 37.23
CA GLN A 209 4.25 -11.14 36.16
C GLN A 209 3.62 -9.99 35.35
N PRO A 210 3.59 -10.07 34.01
CA PRO A 210 2.87 -9.12 33.19
C PRO A 210 1.38 -9.09 33.53
N PHE A 211 0.82 -7.90 33.57
CA PHE A 211 -0.62 -7.69 33.73
C PHE A 211 -1.25 -7.46 32.37
N HIS A 212 -2.24 -8.27 31.98
CA HIS A 212 -2.90 -8.15 30.67
C HIS A 212 -4.17 -7.32 30.78
N VAL A 213 -4.25 -6.26 29.97
CA VAL A 213 -5.42 -5.39 29.82
C VAL A 213 -6.04 -5.59 28.44
N PRO A 214 -7.05 -6.46 28.33
CA PRO A 214 -7.76 -6.65 27.09
C PRO A 214 -8.87 -5.62 26.86
N VAL A 215 -9.00 -5.19 25.60
CA VAL A 215 -10.04 -4.26 25.16
C VAL A 215 -10.77 -4.80 23.94
N TRP A 216 -12.09 -4.88 24.06
CA TRP A 216 -13.02 -5.17 22.99
C TRP A 216 -13.55 -3.87 22.40
N VAL A 217 -13.38 -3.71 21.09
CA VAL A 217 -14.09 -2.69 20.32
C VAL A 217 -14.77 -3.39 19.16
N ASN A 218 -16.10 -3.32 19.12
CA ASN A 218 -16.90 -3.95 18.08
C ASN A 218 -17.96 -2.97 17.56
N LYS A 219 -18.56 -3.35 16.43
CA LYS A 219 -19.60 -2.58 15.76
C LYS A 219 -20.57 -3.53 15.08
N GLU A 220 -21.77 -3.04 14.77
CA GLU A 220 -22.72 -3.80 13.98
C GLU A 220 -22.15 -4.21 12.62
N LYS A 221 -22.56 -5.40 12.15
CA LYS A 221 -22.08 -5.99 10.89
C LYS A 221 -22.26 -5.05 9.68
N ALA A 222 -23.34 -4.26 9.64
CA ALA A 222 -23.64 -3.32 8.57
C ALA A 222 -22.59 -2.21 8.41
N LEU A 223 -21.82 -1.92 9.47
CA LEU A 223 -20.72 -0.95 9.46
C LEU A 223 -19.39 -1.57 9.01
N GLY A 224 -19.32 -2.88 8.73
CA GLY A 224 -18.11 -3.54 8.26
C GLY A 224 -17.93 -3.46 6.74
N LYS A 225 -17.66 -2.26 6.20
CA LYS A 225 -17.55 -2.03 4.74
C LYS A 225 -16.11 -1.84 4.25
N GLU A 226 -15.21 -1.44 5.12
CA GLU A 226 -13.80 -1.15 4.84
C GLU A 226 -12.88 -1.99 5.73
N TYR A 227 -11.94 -2.69 5.11
CA TYR A 227 -11.11 -3.72 5.74
C TYR A 227 -9.66 -3.29 5.94
N THR A 228 -9.25 -2.11 5.45
CA THR A 228 -7.89 -1.60 5.58
C THR A 228 -7.53 -1.13 7.01
N GLN A 229 -8.53 -0.75 7.82
CA GLN A 229 -8.37 -0.41 9.25
C GLN A 229 -7.22 0.56 9.56
N ARG A 230 -7.09 1.62 8.75
CA ARG A 230 -5.93 2.53 8.81
C ARG A 230 -5.83 3.27 10.13
N THR A 231 -6.95 3.54 10.80
CA THR A 231 -6.97 4.24 12.10
C THR A 231 -6.84 3.30 13.31
N ARG A 232 -6.68 1.98 13.12
CA ARG A 232 -6.58 1.01 14.23
C ARG A 232 -5.44 1.32 15.19
N SER A 233 -4.31 1.85 14.71
CA SER A 233 -3.19 2.22 15.58
C SER A 233 -3.50 3.40 16.49
N PHE A 234 -4.36 4.34 16.06
CA PHE A 234 -4.82 5.43 16.92
C PHE A 234 -5.67 4.89 18.06
N LEU A 235 -6.64 4.00 17.77
CA LEU A 235 -7.37 3.29 18.82
C LEU A 235 -6.40 2.60 19.77
N PHE A 236 -5.44 1.85 19.24
CA PHE A 236 -4.53 1.10 20.07
C PHE A 236 -3.64 1.98 20.96
N ALA A 237 -3.10 3.08 20.41
CA ALA A 237 -2.33 4.06 21.15
C ALA A 237 -3.16 4.73 22.27
N SER A 238 -4.40 5.11 21.97
CA SER A 238 -5.32 5.72 22.94
C SER A 238 -5.65 4.78 24.10
N LEU A 239 -5.87 3.48 23.82
CA LEU A 239 -6.04 2.47 24.86
C LEU A 239 -4.81 2.37 25.76
N GLY A 240 -3.61 2.30 25.15
CA GLY A 240 -2.36 2.30 25.89
C GLY A 240 -2.19 3.56 26.75
N ALA A 241 -2.50 4.74 26.19
CA ALA A 241 -2.34 6.01 26.89
C ALA A 241 -3.26 6.11 28.11
N VAL A 242 -4.50 5.64 27.99
CA VAL A 242 -5.44 5.58 29.13
C VAL A 242 -4.93 4.64 30.21
N VAL A 243 -4.47 3.43 29.83
CA VAL A 243 -3.88 2.48 30.79
C VAL A 243 -2.63 3.07 31.44
N ALA A 244 -1.77 3.75 30.69
CA ALA A 244 -0.60 4.42 31.23
C ALA A 244 -0.99 5.47 32.27
N ARG A 245 -1.99 6.31 31.98
CA ARG A 245 -2.48 7.32 32.94
C ARG A 245 -3.09 6.71 34.19
N ILE A 246 -3.78 5.57 34.08
CA ILE A 246 -4.29 4.82 35.26
C ILE A 246 -3.16 4.37 36.19
N PHE A 247 -1.99 4.03 35.64
CA PHE A 247 -0.78 3.69 36.40
C PHE A 247 0.14 4.91 36.67
N ASP A 248 -0.36 6.13 36.46
CA ASP A 248 0.37 7.39 36.53
C ASP A 248 1.68 7.45 35.69
N LEU A 249 1.71 6.70 34.59
CA LEU A 249 2.78 6.75 33.60
C LEU A 249 2.49 7.82 32.54
N TRP A 250 3.56 8.34 31.96
CA TRP A 250 3.56 9.39 30.93
C TRP A 250 4.16 8.88 29.61
N ARG A 251 4.14 7.56 29.40
CA ARG A 251 4.67 6.93 28.19
C ARG A 251 3.96 5.62 27.84
N ILE A 252 3.98 5.27 26.57
CA ILE A 252 3.63 3.94 26.05
C ILE A 252 4.67 3.46 25.03
N ARG A 253 4.80 2.14 24.88
CA ARG A 253 5.73 1.53 23.92
C ARG A 253 5.05 0.64 22.90
N PHE A 254 5.24 0.97 21.64
CA PHE A 254 5.04 0.08 20.51
C PHE A 254 6.30 -0.75 20.29
N TYR A 255 6.12 -1.95 19.74
CA TYR A 255 7.21 -2.80 19.29
C TYR A 255 6.90 -3.27 17.87
N GLU A 256 7.60 -2.68 16.91
CA GLU A 256 7.59 -3.06 15.50
C GLU A 256 8.98 -2.79 14.93
N ASN A 257 9.51 -3.74 14.17
CA ASN A 257 10.80 -3.58 13.52
C ASN A 257 10.85 -2.34 12.60
N GLY A 258 12.04 -1.75 12.46
CA GLY A 258 12.24 -0.50 11.75
C GLY A 258 11.85 -0.54 10.27
N VAL A 259 12.01 -1.68 9.59
CA VAL A 259 11.69 -1.80 8.16
C VAL A 259 10.19 -1.65 7.95
N VAL A 260 9.37 -2.36 8.74
CA VAL A 260 7.90 -2.26 8.69
C VAL A 260 7.39 -0.95 9.30
N SER A 261 8.08 -0.36 10.28
CA SER A 261 7.72 0.97 10.80
C SER A 261 7.90 2.08 9.76
N ILE A 262 9.04 2.10 9.06
CA ILE A 262 9.31 3.10 8.02
C ILE A 262 8.48 2.82 6.77
N ASN A 263 8.31 1.53 6.44
CA ASN A 263 7.47 1.01 5.36
C ASN A 263 7.70 1.70 4.01
N LEU A 264 8.94 1.67 3.51
CA LEU A 264 9.25 2.24 2.20
C LEU A 264 8.45 1.52 1.09
N PRO A 265 8.00 2.25 0.06
CA PRO A 265 7.18 1.69 -1.01
C PRO A 265 7.99 0.71 -1.86
N ILE A 266 7.87 -0.58 -1.56
CA ILE A 266 8.54 -1.65 -2.32
C ILE A 266 7.87 -1.93 -3.69
N SER A 267 6.68 -1.37 -3.93
CA SER A 267 5.91 -1.51 -5.16
C SER A 267 5.10 -0.25 -5.44
N PRO A 268 4.94 0.17 -6.72
CA PRO A 268 4.06 1.29 -7.09
C PRO A 268 2.60 1.12 -6.64
N GLN A 269 2.17 -0.11 -6.38
CA GLN A 269 0.82 -0.41 -5.88
C GLN A 269 0.67 -0.15 -4.38
N VAL A 270 1.78 -0.05 -3.63
CA VAL A 270 1.85 0.11 -2.17
C VAL A 270 2.44 1.49 -1.85
N VAL A 271 1.79 2.54 -2.36
CA VAL A 271 2.18 3.95 -2.14
C VAL A 271 1.06 4.69 -1.41
N GLY A 272 1.41 5.69 -0.61
CA GLY A 272 0.42 6.51 0.11
C GLY A 272 -0.24 5.71 1.24
N GLY A 273 -1.52 5.95 1.48
CA GLY A 273 -2.32 5.25 2.48
C GLY A 273 -2.50 3.76 2.16
N ARG A 274 -2.10 3.28 0.97
CA ARG A 274 -2.08 1.84 0.66
C ARG A 274 -0.99 1.11 1.45
N ALA A 275 0.11 1.81 1.76
CA ALA A 275 1.09 1.36 2.74
C ALA A 275 0.56 1.61 4.17
N THR A 276 0.72 0.64 5.08
CA THR A 276 0.40 0.88 6.49
C THR A 276 1.40 1.85 7.12
N ARG A 277 0.95 2.70 8.05
CA ARG A 277 1.79 3.67 8.78
C ARG A 277 1.67 3.51 10.30
N THR A 278 1.25 2.33 10.76
CA THR A 278 0.88 2.00 12.15
C THR A 278 1.88 2.54 13.18
N THR A 279 3.17 2.31 12.96
CA THR A 279 4.27 2.71 13.85
C THR A 279 5.29 3.62 13.15
N HIS A 280 4.86 4.30 12.09
CA HIS A 280 5.73 5.24 11.37
C HIS A 280 6.16 6.39 12.31
N PRO A 281 7.43 6.85 12.29
CA PRO A 281 7.91 7.86 13.24
C PRO A 281 7.05 9.13 13.31
N GLN A 282 6.59 9.65 12.15
CA GLN A 282 5.65 10.78 12.11
C GLN A 282 4.32 10.49 12.85
N VAL A 283 3.80 9.26 12.77
CA VAL A 283 2.56 8.88 13.45
C VAL A 283 2.78 8.77 14.96
N LEU A 284 3.89 8.17 15.39
CA LEU A 284 4.21 8.05 16.81
C LEU A 284 4.42 9.44 17.46
N ASN A 285 5.12 10.35 16.76
CA ASN A 285 5.24 11.74 17.19
C ASN A 285 3.86 12.42 17.26
N GLY A 286 3.00 12.20 16.26
CA GLY A 286 1.63 12.73 16.26
C GLY A 286 0.79 12.20 17.43
N PHE A 287 0.92 10.93 17.79
CA PHE A 287 0.27 10.39 19.00
C PHE A 287 0.82 11.04 20.27
N ALA A 288 2.14 11.22 20.38
CA ALA A 288 2.75 11.92 21.50
C ALA A 288 2.26 13.38 21.61
N GLU A 289 2.10 14.08 20.49
CA GLU A 289 1.53 15.44 20.42
C GLU A 289 0.06 15.47 20.86
N ILE A 290 -0.76 14.53 20.37
CA ILE A 290 -2.17 14.41 20.76
C ILE A 290 -2.28 14.21 22.27
N PHE A 291 -1.56 13.23 22.83
CA PHE A 291 -1.66 12.90 24.25
C PHE A 291 -1.08 14.01 25.13
N SER A 292 0.02 14.65 24.70
CA SER A 292 0.59 15.79 25.43
C SER A 292 -0.38 16.98 25.46
N ALA A 293 -1.11 17.23 24.37
CA ALA A 293 -2.10 18.29 24.30
C ALA A 293 -3.34 18.00 25.15
N ILE A 294 -3.82 16.75 25.17
CA ILE A 294 -4.98 16.33 25.98
C ILE A 294 -4.63 16.39 27.47
N PHE A 295 -3.49 15.83 27.87
CA PHE A 295 -3.09 15.74 29.28
C PHE A 295 -2.34 16.97 29.80
N GLN A 296 -2.11 17.96 28.93
CA GLN A 296 -1.40 19.21 29.23
C GLN A 296 -0.02 19.01 29.88
N LYS A 297 0.64 17.89 29.58
CA LYS A 297 1.96 17.51 30.09
C LYS A 297 2.64 16.58 29.08
N PRO A 298 3.99 16.61 28.94
CA PRO A 298 4.68 15.77 27.97
C PRO A 298 4.35 14.29 28.14
N PHE A 299 3.98 13.65 27.03
CA PHE A 299 3.67 12.23 26.94
C PHE A 299 4.49 11.60 25.81
N ALA A 300 5.17 10.49 26.08
CA ALA A 300 6.02 9.80 25.11
C ALA A 300 5.34 8.60 24.45
N VAL A 301 5.55 8.44 23.15
CA VAL A 301 5.12 7.26 22.39
C VAL A 301 6.34 6.70 21.68
N GLU A 302 6.85 5.57 22.14
CA GLU A 302 8.16 5.06 21.75
C GLU A 302 8.04 3.79 20.91
N ASN A 303 9.01 3.57 20.01
CA ASN A 303 9.24 2.27 19.38
C ASN A 303 10.73 1.89 19.52
N PRO A 304 11.10 1.09 20.54
CA PRO A 304 12.49 0.69 20.75
C PRO A 304 13.10 -0.10 19.58
N PHE A 305 12.28 -0.81 18.79
CA PHE A 305 12.74 -1.62 17.66
C PHE A 305 12.87 -0.86 16.34
N ARG A 306 12.76 0.48 16.36
CA ARG A 306 12.87 1.34 15.16
C ARG A 306 14.17 1.15 14.36
N TRP A 307 15.23 0.62 14.99
CA TRP A 307 16.53 0.37 14.36
C TRP A 307 16.86 -1.12 14.18
N MET A 308 15.91 -2.00 14.46
CA MET A 308 16.08 -3.45 14.32
C MET A 308 15.37 -3.96 13.08
N THR A 309 15.98 -4.91 12.39
CA THR A 309 15.30 -5.69 11.33
C THR A 309 14.41 -6.77 11.95
N LYS A 310 13.52 -7.38 11.16
CA LYS A 310 12.71 -8.51 11.65
C LYS A 310 13.58 -9.66 12.17
N ALA A 311 14.68 -9.99 11.51
CA ALA A 311 15.57 -11.05 11.96
C ALA A 311 16.25 -10.72 13.30
N GLU A 312 16.63 -9.46 13.52
CA GLU A 312 17.18 -8.99 14.79
C GLU A 312 16.14 -9.06 15.92
N VAL A 313 14.87 -8.72 15.62
CA VAL A 313 13.74 -8.85 16.55
C VAL A 313 13.44 -10.32 16.89
N VAL A 314 13.48 -11.21 15.91
CA VAL A 314 13.29 -12.65 16.16
C VAL A 314 14.44 -13.21 17.00
N LYS A 315 15.67 -12.83 16.68
CA LYS A 315 16.84 -13.26 17.44
C LYS A 315 16.75 -12.84 18.91
N SER A 316 16.26 -11.63 19.20
CA SER A 316 16.10 -11.18 20.59
C SER A 316 15.07 -12.01 21.38
N ILE A 317 14.01 -12.54 20.74
CA ILE A 317 13.10 -13.49 21.38
C ILE A 317 13.84 -14.76 21.79
N ARG A 318 14.63 -15.31 20.86
CA ARG A 318 15.36 -16.58 21.06
C ARG A 318 16.43 -16.43 22.12
N ASP A 319 17.22 -15.37 22.05
CA ASP A 319 18.26 -15.04 23.03
C ASP A 319 17.65 -14.77 24.42
N GLY A 320 16.40 -14.30 24.48
CA GLY A 320 15.59 -14.17 25.70
C GLY A 320 14.94 -15.47 26.20
N GLY A 321 15.21 -16.61 25.58
CA GLY A 321 14.65 -17.92 25.95
C GLY A 321 13.18 -18.13 25.56
N GLY A 322 12.63 -17.30 24.68
CA GLY A 322 11.24 -17.34 24.24
C GLY A 322 11.02 -17.92 22.84
N GLY A 323 12.03 -18.60 22.26
CA GLY A 323 11.97 -19.11 20.88
C GLY A 323 10.77 -20.02 20.62
N ASP A 324 10.42 -20.88 21.58
CA ASP A 324 9.26 -21.78 21.50
C ASP A 324 7.91 -21.05 21.46
N LEU A 325 7.86 -19.76 21.82
CA LEU A 325 6.65 -18.94 21.75
C LEU A 325 6.39 -18.38 20.34
N ILE A 326 7.40 -18.38 19.47
CA ILE A 326 7.31 -17.78 18.12
C ILE A 326 6.15 -18.39 17.33
N LYS A 327 5.98 -19.71 17.36
CA LYS A 327 4.89 -20.45 16.69
C LYS A 327 3.49 -20.10 17.18
N HIS A 328 3.35 -19.53 18.38
CA HIS A 328 2.05 -19.13 18.94
C HIS A 328 1.64 -17.71 18.51
N THR A 329 2.56 -16.94 17.93
CA THR A 329 2.29 -15.57 17.45
C THR A 329 1.64 -15.54 16.07
N VAL A 330 0.94 -14.44 15.78
CA VAL A 330 0.22 -14.25 14.52
C VAL A 330 0.57 -12.90 13.90
N SER A 331 1.30 -12.93 12.77
CA SER A 331 1.68 -11.71 12.02
C SER A 331 0.78 -11.44 10.80
N CYS A 332 0.02 -12.43 10.35
CA CYS A 332 -0.73 -12.33 9.09
C CYS A 332 -1.86 -11.30 9.14
N THR A 333 -1.98 -10.50 8.07
CA THR A 333 -3.06 -9.51 7.90
C THR A 333 -4.38 -10.12 7.46
N HIS A 334 -4.37 -11.29 6.81
CA HIS A 334 -5.56 -11.99 6.33
C HIS A 334 -6.15 -12.88 7.43
N VAL A 335 -6.49 -12.29 8.57
CA VAL A 335 -7.00 -13.02 9.75
C VAL A 335 -8.29 -13.80 9.47
N TRP A 336 -9.03 -13.41 8.43
CA TRP A 336 -10.26 -14.08 7.99
C TRP A 336 -9.99 -15.42 7.29
N GLU A 337 -8.83 -15.59 6.64
CA GLU A 337 -8.40 -16.82 5.96
C GLU A 337 -7.77 -17.86 6.90
N MET A 338 -7.53 -17.49 8.17
CA MET A 338 -6.86 -18.37 9.14
C MET A 338 -7.68 -19.61 9.50
N THR A 339 -7.00 -20.75 9.50
CA THR A 339 -7.47 -22.03 10.04
C THR A 339 -6.63 -22.44 11.25
N THR A 340 -7.02 -23.52 11.94
CA THR A 340 -6.26 -24.05 13.08
C THR A 340 -4.84 -24.47 12.67
N LEU A 341 -4.71 -25.12 11.51
CA LEU A 341 -3.42 -25.58 10.99
C LEU A 341 -2.67 -24.42 10.31
N LYS A 342 -3.32 -23.71 9.38
CA LYS A 342 -2.73 -22.62 8.60
C LYS A 342 -3.10 -21.27 9.22
N THR A 343 -2.27 -20.82 10.15
CA THR A 343 -2.43 -19.52 10.82
C THR A 343 -1.88 -18.35 10.01
N HIS A 344 -1.09 -18.61 8.97
CA HIS A 344 -0.50 -17.60 8.09
C HIS A 344 -0.85 -17.89 6.64
N CYS A 345 -1.25 -16.88 5.86
CA CYS A 345 -1.54 -17.10 4.44
C CYS A 345 -0.28 -17.35 3.61
N GLY A 346 0.89 -16.89 4.05
CA GLY A 346 2.15 -17.00 3.30
C GLY A 346 2.28 -16.05 2.10
N THR A 347 1.24 -15.28 1.80
CA THR A 347 1.18 -14.42 0.59
C THR A 347 1.22 -12.93 0.88
N CYS A 348 0.78 -12.49 2.06
CA CYS A 348 0.81 -11.08 2.42
C CYS A 348 2.21 -10.62 2.87
N SER A 349 2.47 -9.31 2.78
CA SER A 349 3.78 -8.73 3.14
C SER A 349 4.24 -9.09 4.56
N GLN A 350 3.32 -9.14 5.53
CA GLN A 350 3.65 -9.50 6.91
C GLN A 350 4.04 -10.98 7.08
N CYS A 351 3.47 -11.89 6.27
CA CYS A 351 3.88 -13.30 6.28
C CYS A 351 5.25 -13.49 5.62
N ILE A 352 5.48 -12.80 4.50
CA ILE A 352 6.76 -12.81 3.78
C ILE A 352 7.87 -12.27 4.69
N ASP A 353 7.65 -11.10 5.29
CA ASP A 353 8.62 -10.47 6.20
C ASP A 353 8.89 -11.31 7.45
N ARG A 354 7.84 -11.87 8.08
CA ARG A 354 7.98 -12.84 9.18
C ARG A 354 8.89 -14.00 8.78
N ARG A 355 8.59 -14.68 7.67
CA ARG A 355 9.27 -15.91 7.29
C ARG A 355 10.71 -15.66 6.85
N PHE A 356 10.99 -14.56 6.16
CA PHE A 356 12.38 -14.13 5.94
C PHE A 356 13.10 -13.84 7.26
N GLY A 357 12.44 -13.14 8.19
CA GLY A 357 13.01 -12.82 9.50
C GLY A 357 13.33 -14.06 10.34
N THR A 358 12.42 -15.04 10.42
CA THR A 358 12.62 -16.27 11.21
C THR A 358 13.72 -17.15 10.62
N LEU A 359 13.75 -17.33 9.29
CA LEU A 359 14.80 -18.08 8.61
C LEU A 359 16.17 -17.38 8.71
N ALA A 360 16.23 -16.05 8.60
CA ALA A 360 17.47 -15.28 8.77
C ALA A 360 17.99 -15.34 10.22
N ALA A 361 17.10 -15.39 11.22
CA ALA A 361 17.45 -15.57 12.62
C ALA A 361 17.82 -17.02 12.99
N GLY A 362 17.80 -17.96 12.03
CA GLY A 362 18.12 -19.36 12.24
C GLY A 362 17.10 -20.08 13.12
N CYS A 363 15.81 -19.72 13.05
CA CYS A 363 14.76 -20.44 13.76
C CYS A 363 14.65 -21.87 13.19
N PRO A 364 14.67 -22.91 14.02
CA PRO A 364 14.29 -24.25 13.59
C PRO A 364 12.78 -24.31 13.30
N ASP A 365 12.38 -25.34 12.54
CA ASP A 365 10.96 -25.56 12.21
C ASP A 365 10.08 -25.71 13.46
N SER A 366 10.62 -26.23 14.57
CA SER A 366 9.89 -26.33 15.84
C SER A 366 9.50 -24.98 16.47
N GLU A 367 10.17 -23.88 16.10
CA GLU A 367 9.89 -22.51 16.58
C GLU A 367 8.99 -21.73 15.62
N ASP A 368 9.07 -21.98 14.30
CA ASP A 368 8.22 -21.37 13.26
C ASP A 368 7.91 -22.44 12.19
N PRO A 369 6.91 -23.32 12.42
CA PRO A 369 6.66 -24.46 11.53
C PRO A 369 6.25 -24.05 10.12
N GLU A 370 6.83 -24.67 9.09
CA GLU A 370 6.44 -24.41 7.69
C GLU A 370 4.95 -24.69 7.45
N GLU A 371 4.39 -25.73 8.07
CA GLU A 371 3.00 -26.15 7.93
C GLU A 371 1.98 -25.08 8.36
N MET A 372 2.39 -24.10 9.16
CA MET A 372 1.52 -23.01 9.59
C MET A 372 1.22 -22.00 8.46
N TYR A 373 1.96 -22.08 7.35
CA TYR A 373 1.82 -21.23 6.18
C TYR A 373 0.98 -21.92 5.10
N ALA A 374 -0.04 -21.24 4.59
CA ALA A 374 -0.85 -21.78 3.50
C ALA A 374 -0.08 -21.88 2.18
N VAL A 375 0.84 -20.94 1.95
CA VAL A 375 1.80 -20.94 0.85
C VAL A 375 3.19 -20.85 1.45
N ASP A 376 4.01 -21.88 1.25
CA ASP A 376 5.41 -21.85 1.68
C ASP A 376 6.17 -20.69 1.01
N LEU A 377 7.12 -20.10 1.75
CA LEU A 377 7.90 -18.98 1.24
C LEU A 377 8.80 -19.42 0.08
N MET A 378 9.46 -20.58 0.20
CA MET A 378 10.50 -21.00 -0.73
C MET A 378 9.94 -21.68 -1.98
N ARG A 379 9.14 -22.73 -1.76
CA ARG A 379 8.67 -23.69 -2.77
C ARG A 379 7.21 -23.53 -3.14
N GLY A 380 6.45 -22.72 -2.38
CA GLY A 380 5.03 -22.49 -2.65
C GLY A 380 4.79 -21.85 -4.02
N GLU A 381 3.86 -22.43 -4.78
CA GLU A 381 3.42 -21.93 -6.09
C GLU A 381 2.83 -20.50 -5.97
N ARG A 382 3.19 -19.63 -6.91
CA ARG A 382 2.69 -18.24 -6.94
C ARG A 382 2.33 -17.82 -8.36
N PRO A 383 1.10 -18.14 -8.80
CA PRO A 383 0.65 -17.75 -10.13
C PRO A 383 0.61 -16.21 -10.28
N PRO A 384 0.59 -15.71 -11.53
CA PRO A 384 0.50 -14.28 -11.80
C PRO A 384 -0.63 -13.61 -11.02
N GLY A 385 -0.30 -12.57 -10.25
CA GLY A 385 -1.24 -11.87 -9.38
C GLY A 385 -0.56 -11.17 -8.20
N ASP A 386 -1.36 -10.73 -7.24
CA ASP A 386 -0.91 -9.89 -6.12
C ASP A 386 0.15 -10.60 -5.25
N SER A 387 -0.02 -11.90 -4.96
CA SER A 387 0.92 -12.68 -4.15
C SER A 387 2.31 -12.73 -4.79
N ARG A 388 2.38 -13.04 -6.09
CA ARG A 388 3.63 -13.08 -6.85
C ARG A 388 4.26 -11.69 -6.95
N THR A 389 3.45 -10.69 -7.32
CA THR A 389 3.90 -9.29 -7.44
C THR A 389 4.49 -8.82 -6.12
N MET A 390 3.88 -9.16 -4.99
CA MET A 390 4.36 -8.77 -3.68
C MET A 390 5.71 -9.41 -3.35
N LEU A 391 5.85 -10.72 -3.58
CA LEU A 391 7.11 -11.41 -3.36
C LEU A 391 8.23 -10.87 -4.25
N GLU A 392 7.98 -10.73 -5.56
CA GLU A 392 8.96 -10.20 -6.51
C GLU A 392 9.36 -8.76 -6.16
N SER A 393 8.39 -7.92 -5.75
CA SER A 393 8.65 -6.55 -5.30
C SER A 393 9.50 -6.50 -4.03
N TYR A 394 9.19 -7.35 -3.06
CA TYR A 394 9.91 -7.45 -1.78
C TYR A 394 11.37 -7.90 -2.01
N VAL A 395 11.55 -9.01 -2.73
CA VAL A 395 12.87 -9.58 -3.01
C VAL A 395 13.69 -8.71 -3.96
N GLY A 396 13.06 -8.19 -5.01
CA GLY A 396 13.70 -7.29 -5.96
C GLY A 396 14.21 -6.02 -5.29
N THR A 397 13.41 -5.43 -4.38
CA THR A 397 13.82 -4.26 -3.61
C THR A 397 14.99 -4.58 -2.69
N ALA A 398 14.93 -5.68 -1.93
CA ALA A 398 16.04 -6.13 -1.09
C ALA A 398 17.34 -6.30 -1.89
N LYS A 399 17.28 -6.95 -3.06
CA LYS A 399 18.44 -7.13 -3.94
C LYS A 399 19.04 -5.80 -4.42
N ARG A 400 18.21 -4.86 -4.86
CA ARG A 400 18.69 -3.54 -5.33
C ARG A 400 19.34 -2.79 -4.17
N VAL A 401 18.65 -2.67 -3.03
CA VAL A 401 19.10 -1.92 -1.84
C VAL A 401 20.45 -2.41 -1.34
N ARG A 402 20.73 -3.73 -1.39
CA ARG A 402 22.02 -4.30 -0.98
C ARG A 402 23.22 -3.64 -1.66
N GLY A 403 23.09 -3.28 -2.93
CA GLY A 403 24.14 -2.67 -3.74
C GLY A 403 24.03 -1.15 -3.91
N MET A 404 23.02 -0.50 -3.32
CA MET A 404 22.82 0.93 -3.50
C MET A 404 23.86 1.76 -2.76
N THR A 405 24.32 2.81 -3.44
CA THR A 405 24.97 3.95 -2.79
C THR A 405 23.93 4.77 -2.01
N ASP A 406 24.40 5.58 -1.07
CA ASP A 406 23.57 6.44 -0.24
C ASP A 406 22.71 7.37 -1.11
N THR A 407 23.31 8.01 -2.12
CA THR A 407 22.61 8.87 -3.08
C THR A 407 21.56 8.12 -3.89
N ALA A 408 21.86 6.88 -4.34
CA ALA A 408 20.89 6.08 -5.09
C ALA A 408 19.69 5.72 -4.22
N PHE A 409 19.92 5.31 -2.98
CA PHE A 409 18.86 4.94 -2.04
C PHE A 409 17.91 6.10 -1.75
N PHE A 410 18.43 7.28 -1.41
CA PHE A 410 17.58 8.44 -1.10
C PHE A 410 16.94 9.07 -2.34
N THR A 411 17.50 8.85 -3.53
CA THR A 411 16.88 9.23 -4.81
C THR A 411 15.70 8.31 -5.16
N GLU A 412 15.85 6.99 -4.99
CA GLU A 412 14.77 6.02 -5.25
C GLU A 412 13.67 6.11 -4.18
N PHE A 413 14.06 6.26 -2.90
CA PHE A 413 13.16 6.29 -1.75
C PHE A 413 13.15 7.66 -1.08
N GLY A 414 12.57 8.68 -1.74
CA GLY A 414 12.42 10.01 -1.17
C GLY A 414 11.63 10.04 0.15
N GLU A 415 10.77 9.05 0.39
CA GLU A 415 10.11 8.77 1.66
C GLU A 415 11.11 8.63 2.82
N ALA A 416 12.26 7.98 2.60
CA ALA A 416 13.28 7.79 3.62
C ALA A 416 13.82 9.13 4.12
N HIS A 417 14.04 10.09 3.23
CA HIS A 417 14.44 11.44 3.61
C HIS A 417 13.34 12.15 4.42
N ARG A 418 12.06 11.95 4.08
CA ARG A 418 10.94 12.53 4.85
C ARG A 418 10.79 11.93 6.24
N VAL A 419 11.36 10.76 6.51
CA VAL A 419 11.33 10.13 7.83
C VAL A 419 12.38 10.73 8.77
N THR A 420 13.54 11.18 8.25
CA THR A 420 14.64 11.67 9.10
C THR A 420 14.22 12.84 9.99
N ARG A 421 13.40 13.77 9.48
CA ARG A 421 12.83 14.90 10.24
C ARG A 421 11.92 14.48 11.41
N HIS A 422 11.49 13.22 11.45
CA HIS A 422 10.61 12.67 12.46
C HIS A 422 11.32 11.73 13.44
N ILE A 423 12.63 11.51 13.27
CA ILE A 423 13.43 10.79 14.25
C ILE A 423 13.89 11.78 15.32
N GLN A 424 13.13 11.87 16.41
CA GLN A 424 13.44 12.77 17.51
C GLN A 424 14.78 12.41 18.18
N GLY A 425 15.55 13.44 18.57
CA GLY A 425 16.81 13.30 19.30
C GLY A 425 18.01 12.92 18.45
N MET A 426 17.92 12.95 17.11
CA MET A 426 19.03 12.65 16.20
C MET A 426 19.18 13.72 15.13
N LYS A 427 20.41 13.96 14.65
CA LYS A 427 20.63 14.80 13.46
C LYS A 427 20.08 14.09 12.23
N ALA A 428 19.68 14.86 11.22
CA ALA A 428 19.12 14.30 9.98
C ALA A 428 20.09 13.34 9.28
N ASP A 429 21.39 13.65 9.30
CA ASP A 429 22.43 12.80 8.70
C ASP A 429 22.59 11.48 9.45
N ASP A 430 22.65 11.52 10.79
CA ASP A 430 22.74 10.30 11.62
C ASP A 430 21.50 9.41 11.42
N ALA A 431 20.31 10.02 11.35
CA ALA A 431 19.08 9.31 11.05
C ALA A 431 19.09 8.70 9.64
N ALA A 432 19.59 9.44 8.63
CA ALA A 432 19.71 8.94 7.26
C ALA A 432 20.66 7.74 7.19
N THR A 433 21.84 7.83 7.82
CA THR A 433 22.80 6.72 7.92
C THR A 433 22.18 5.52 8.64
N GLY A 434 21.46 5.75 9.74
CA GLY A 434 20.75 4.70 10.47
C GLY A 434 19.69 3.97 9.62
N ILE A 435 18.89 4.73 8.86
CA ILE A 435 17.86 4.18 7.97
C ILE A 435 18.51 3.34 6.87
N LEU A 436 19.53 3.88 6.18
CA LEU A 436 20.22 3.14 5.14
C LEU A 436 20.87 1.86 5.68
N GLY A 437 21.53 1.95 6.84
CA GLY A 437 22.15 0.82 7.51
C GLY A 437 21.13 -0.28 7.85
N LEU A 438 19.97 0.08 8.39
CA LEU A 438 18.86 -0.83 8.65
C LEU A 438 18.42 -1.58 7.38
N TYR A 439 18.19 -0.86 6.29
CA TYR A 439 17.74 -1.44 5.02
C TYR A 439 18.83 -2.30 4.35
N LYS A 440 20.11 -1.95 4.47
CA LYS A 440 21.23 -2.77 4.00
C LYS A 440 21.38 -4.09 4.79
N ARG A 441 21.19 -4.07 6.12
CA ARG A 441 21.18 -5.29 6.94
C ARG A 441 20.00 -6.18 6.59
N HIS A 442 18.80 -5.60 6.48
CA HIS A 442 17.61 -6.32 6.04
C HIS A 442 17.78 -6.97 4.66
N ALA A 443 18.30 -6.21 3.69
CA ALA A 443 18.59 -6.69 2.34
C ALA A 443 19.60 -7.86 2.34
N SER A 444 20.64 -7.78 3.17
CA SER A 444 21.62 -8.86 3.32
C SER A 444 21.00 -10.13 3.89
N GLN A 445 20.15 -10.00 4.92
CA GLN A 445 19.44 -11.12 5.54
C GLN A 445 18.49 -11.83 4.55
N VAL A 446 17.72 -11.06 3.77
CA VAL A 446 16.85 -11.61 2.71
C VAL A 446 17.69 -12.37 1.67
N ALA A 447 18.79 -11.77 1.21
CA ALA A 447 19.67 -12.39 0.22
C ALA A 447 20.31 -13.69 0.73
N GLU A 448 20.71 -13.73 2.01
CA GLU A 448 21.27 -14.91 2.64
C GLU A 448 20.25 -16.05 2.74
N VAL A 449 19.01 -15.74 3.14
CA VAL A 449 17.92 -16.71 3.19
C VAL A 449 17.65 -17.32 1.82
N ILE A 450 17.59 -16.50 0.76
CA ILE A 450 17.42 -16.99 -0.61
C ILE A 450 18.59 -17.89 -1.03
N ALA A 451 19.83 -17.44 -0.81
CA ALA A 451 21.01 -18.19 -1.20
C ALA A 451 21.11 -19.55 -0.48
N ARG A 452 20.72 -19.58 0.80
CA ARG A 452 20.63 -20.81 1.60
C ARG A 452 19.52 -21.73 1.07
N GLY A 453 18.32 -21.22 0.83
CA GLY A 453 17.22 -22.00 0.25
C GLY A 453 17.58 -22.61 -1.10
N ILE A 454 18.26 -21.88 -1.97
CA ILE A 454 18.74 -22.42 -3.26
C ILE A 454 19.74 -23.56 -3.05
N ARG A 455 20.68 -23.43 -2.11
CA ARG A 455 21.66 -24.50 -1.81
C ARG A 455 20.98 -25.75 -1.25
N GLU A 456 20.06 -25.57 -0.30
CA GLU A 456 19.34 -26.66 0.36
C GLU A 456 18.43 -27.42 -0.61
N HIS A 457 17.88 -26.73 -1.61
CA HIS A 457 16.99 -27.30 -2.63
C HIS A 457 17.63 -27.45 -4.01
N ALA A 458 18.96 -27.46 -4.11
CA ALA A 458 19.66 -27.50 -5.39
C ALA A 458 19.27 -28.73 -6.24
N GLN A 459 19.13 -29.90 -5.61
CA GLN A 459 18.70 -31.12 -6.29
C GLN A 459 17.25 -31.02 -6.78
N ASP A 460 16.33 -30.52 -5.95
CA ASP A 460 14.92 -30.36 -6.34
C ASP A 460 14.75 -29.35 -7.48
N ILE A 461 15.55 -28.28 -7.49
CA ILE A 461 15.61 -27.31 -8.58
C ILE A 461 16.13 -27.98 -9.85
N SER A 462 17.24 -28.72 -9.76
CA SER A 462 17.84 -29.43 -10.90
C SER A 462 16.92 -30.49 -11.50
N ASP A 463 16.15 -31.19 -10.65
CA ASP A 463 15.21 -32.23 -11.07
C ASP A 463 13.87 -31.68 -11.56
N GLY A 464 13.66 -30.36 -11.53
CA GLY A 464 12.39 -29.73 -11.90
C GLY A 464 11.23 -30.06 -10.94
N LYS A 465 11.54 -30.37 -9.68
CA LYS A 465 10.56 -30.77 -8.64
C LYS A 465 9.94 -29.58 -7.91
N VAL A 466 10.44 -28.36 -8.13
CA VAL A 466 9.86 -27.13 -7.58
C VAL A 466 9.04 -26.39 -8.64
N PRO A 467 7.93 -25.72 -8.26
CA PRO A 467 7.16 -24.89 -9.19
C PRO A 467 8.01 -23.78 -9.83
N SER A 468 7.79 -23.50 -11.11
CA SER A 468 8.54 -22.46 -11.84
C SER A 468 8.25 -21.03 -11.38
N ASP A 469 7.21 -20.84 -10.57
CA ASP A 469 6.79 -19.56 -10.02
C ASP A 469 6.94 -19.50 -8.49
N CYS A 470 7.69 -20.42 -7.88
CA CYS A 470 8.07 -20.32 -6.47
C CYS A 470 9.25 -19.35 -6.26
N LEU A 471 9.52 -18.94 -5.02
CA LEU A 471 10.60 -17.99 -4.70
C LEU A 471 11.96 -18.47 -5.21
N LEU A 472 12.29 -19.75 -5.07
CA LEU A 472 13.59 -20.28 -5.47
C LEU A 472 13.89 -20.03 -6.95
N ILE A 473 12.86 -20.06 -7.81
CA ILE A 473 12.99 -19.78 -9.24
C ILE A 473 12.82 -18.28 -9.53
N LEU A 474 11.82 -17.63 -8.93
CA LEU A 474 11.55 -16.19 -9.13
C LEU A 474 12.73 -15.31 -8.68
N ALA A 475 13.49 -15.75 -7.68
CA ALA A 475 14.68 -15.08 -7.22
C ALA A 475 15.90 -15.26 -8.15
N LEU A 476 15.87 -16.09 -9.18
CA LEU A 476 16.98 -16.15 -10.13
C LEU A 476 16.99 -14.90 -11.03
N PRO A 477 18.16 -14.47 -11.54
CA PRO A 477 18.20 -13.46 -12.59
C PRO A 477 17.45 -13.93 -13.84
N ASP A 478 16.84 -13.00 -14.58
CA ASP A 478 15.95 -13.34 -15.70
C ASP A 478 16.68 -14.07 -16.84
N GLU A 479 17.99 -13.89 -16.98
CA GLU A 479 18.83 -14.64 -17.92
C GLU A 479 18.80 -16.16 -17.67
N TYR A 480 18.67 -16.60 -16.41
CA TYR A 480 18.59 -18.02 -16.05
C TYR A 480 17.17 -18.59 -16.15
N LYS A 481 16.14 -17.74 -16.25
CA LYS A 481 14.73 -18.16 -16.40
C LYS A 481 14.33 -18.31 -17.87
N ARG A 482 15.12 -17.76 -18.79
CA ARG A 482 14.86 -17.86 -20.23
C ARG A 482 15.23 -19.27 -20.70
N PRO A 483 14.39 -19.93 -21.51
CA PRO A 483 14.81 -21.15 -22.19
C PRO A 483 16.08 -20.87 -23.01
N ALA A 484 17.10 -21.71 -22.87
CA ALA A 484 18.35 -21.63 -23.65
C ALA A 484 18.12 -21.81 -25.17
N THR A 485 16.92 -22.23 -25.58
CA THR A 485 16.51 -22.51 -26.96
C THR A 485 15.84 -21.33 -27.68
N PHE A 486 16.10 -20.09 -27.28
CA PHE A 486 16.13 -19.03 -28.28
C PHE A 486 17.55 -19.00 -28.86
N ALA A 487 17.86 -20.03 -29.67
CA ALA A 487 18.83 -19.82 -30.73
C ALA A 487 18.36 -18.62 -31.55
N ASP A 488 19.30 -17.87 -32.13
CA ASP A 488 19.08 -16.74 -33.04
C ASP A 488 18.26 -17.15 -34.29
N GLU A 489 17.00 -17.53 -34.11
CA GLU A 489 16.04 -17.49 -35.20
C GLU A 489 15.76 -16.02 -35.46
N ALA A 490 16.10 -15.58 -36.68
CA ALA A 490 15.82 -14.24 -37.16
C ALA A 490 14.41 -13.82 -36.75
N PRO A 491 14.21 -12.61 -36.17
CA PRO A 491 12.94 -12.20 -35.61
C PRO A 491 11.82 -12.46 -36.61
N THR A 492 10.77 -13.16 -36.17
CA THR A 492 9.58 -13.33 -37.00
C THR A 492 9.01 -11.93 -37.23
N PRO A 493 8.78 -11.50 -38.49
CA PRO A 493 8.36 -10.14 -38.77
C PRO A 493 7.06 -9.83 -38.04
N LEU A 494 7.08 -8.80 -37.20
CA LEU A 494 5.88 -8.34 -36.49
C LEU A 494 4.87 -7.72 -37.46
N LEU A 495 5.33 -7.19 -38.60
CA LEU A 495 4.51 -6.49 -39.59
C LEU A 495 4.86 -6.93 -41.03
N ILE A 496 3.84 -7.25 -41.82
CA ILE A 496 3.94 -7.42 -43.27
C ILE A 496 3.14 -6.31 -43.97
N LEU A 497 3.78 -5.62 -44.92
CA LEU A 497 3.12 -4.66 -45.79
C LEU A 497 2.75 -5.34 -47.11
N ASP A 498 1.45 -5.48 -47.36
CA ASP A 498 0.91 -6.11 -48.57
C ASP A 498 0.17 -5.10 -49.46
N GLU A 499 0.12 -5.38 -50.75
CA GLU A 499 -0.60 -4.58 -51.75
C GLU A 499 -1.88 -5.32 -52.16
N ILE A 500 -3.04 -4.88 -51.66
CA ILE A 500 -4.33 -5.44 -52.10
C ILE A 500 -4.83 -4.61 -53.28
N LYS A 501 -4.90 -5.23 -54.46
CA LYS A 501 -5.68 -4.71 -55.58
C LYS A 501 -7.13 -5.15 -55.38
N ASP A 502 -7.90 -4.35 -54.65
CA ASP A 502 -9.34 -4.59 -54.56
C ASP A 502 -10.04 -3.98 -55.76
N GLY A 503 -10.89 -4.77 -56.41
CA GLY A 503 -11.22 -4.69 -57.83
C GLY A 503 -11.90 -3.43 -58.37
N GLU A 504 -12.21 -2.41 -57.56
CA GLU A 504 -12.92 -1.20 -58.07
C GLU A 504 -12.46 0.14 -57.52
N THR A 505 -11.50 0.22 -56.59
CA THR A 505 -10.82 1.49 -56.30
C THR A 505 -9.35 1.27 -56.01
N ASN A 506 -8.51 1.96 -56.78
CA ASN A 506 -7.05 1.89 -56.75
C ASN A 506 -6.47 2.61 -55.51
N ARG A 507 -6.87 2.22 -54.29
CA ARG A 507 -6.43 2.84 -53.02
C ARG A 507 -6.30 1.82 -51.88
N GLY A 508 -5.06 1.51 -51.51
CA GLY A 508 -4.74 1.07 -50.15
C GLY A 508 -3.54 0.15 -50.00
N LEU A 509 -2.43 0.69 -49.45
CA LEU A 509 -1.43 -0.11 -48.74
C LEU A 509 -2.03 -0.59 -47.40
N LEU A 510 -1.86 -1.87 -47.06
CA LEU A 510 -2.26 -2.42 -45.76
C LEU A 510 -1.05 -3.02 -45.02
N ALA A 511 -0.81 -2.55 -43.81
CA ALA A 511 0.09 -3.19 -42.85
C ALA A 511 -0.70 -4.22 -42.03
N ARG A 512 -0.22 -5.47 -41.99
CA ARG A 512 -0.79 -6.55 -41.21
C ARG A 512 0.19 -6.97 -40.12
N VAL A 513 -0.24 -6.94 -38.86
CA VAL A 513 0.53 -7.54 -37.75
C VAL A 513 0.48 -9.06 -37.90
N VAL A 514 1.63 -9.73 -37.86
CA VAL A 514 1.73 -11.18 -38.04
C VAL A 514 2.28 -11.80 -36.76
N GLY A 515 1.54 -12.75 -36.18
CA GLY A 515 1.94 -13.47 -34.96
C GLY A 515 0.80 -14.31 -34.37
N ASN A 516 1.15 -15.42 -33.70
CA ASN A 516 0.17 -16.32 -33.09
C ASN A 516 -0.43 -15.73 -31.79
N GLY A 517 -1.75 -15.64 -31.74
CA GLY A 517 -2.59 -15.60 -30.54
C GLY A 517 -2.65 -14.29 -29.72
N ARG A 518 -1.55 -13.55 -29.54
CA ARG A 518 -1.54 -12.41 -28.58
C ARG A 518 -2.05 -11.07 -29.15
N PHE A 519 -2.04 -10.90 -30.47
CA PHE A 519 -2.35 -9.63 -31.14
C PHE A 519 -3.54 -9.67 -32.11
N GLU A 520 -4.20 -10.82 -32.28
CA GLU A 520 -5.38 -10.95 -33.16
C GLU A 520 -6.52 -9.98 -32.80
N GLY A 521 -6.67 -9.66 -31.51
CA GLY A 521 -7.67 -8.70 -31.03
C GLY A 521 -7.34 -7.23 -31.35
N VAL A 522 -6.08 -6.91 -31.63
CA VAL A 522 -5.61 -5.54 -31.90
C VAL A 522 -5.91 -5.13 -33.35
N ASN A 523 -5.73 -6.04 -34.31
CA ASN A 523 -6.09 -5.85 -35.72
C ASN A 523 -7.61 -5.59 -35.91
N LYS A 524 -8.47 -6.03 -34.98
CA LYS A 524 -9.94 -5.84 -35.04
C LYS A 524 -10.43 -4.47 -34.56
N LYS A 525 -9.62 -3.70 -33.83
CA LYS A 525 -10.08 -2.46 -33.15
C LYS A 525 -9.31 -1.19 -33.51
N ILE A 526 -8.09 -1.32 -34.02
CA ILE A 526 -7.24 -0.19 -34.40
C ILE A 526 -6.85 -0.42 -35.85
N GLY A 527 -7.22 0.50 -36.75
CA GLY A 527 -6.79 0.44 -38.13
C GLY A 527 -5.27 0.57 -38.25
N SER A 528 -4.71 0.06 -39.33
CA SER A 528 -3.26 0.08 -39.60
C SER A 528 -2.68 1.50 -39.72
N ARG A 529 -3.53 2.51 -39.96
CA ARG A 529 -3.15 3.94 -40.03
C ARG A 529 -2.93 4.55 -38.65
N GLU A 530 -3.73 4.16 -37.66
CA GLU A 530 -3.65 4.64 -36.28
C GLU A 530 -2.45 4.07 -35.53
N LEU A 531 -1.99 2.85 -35.88
CA LEU A 531 -0.80 2.26 -35.29
C LEU A 531 0.49 2.99 -35.72
N PHE A 532 0.53 3.38 -37.00
CA PHE A 532 1.61 4.18 -37.58
C PHE A 532 1.65 5.61 -36.99
N PHE A 533 0.46 6.18 -36.74
CA PHE A 533 0.28 7.46 -36.06
C PHE A 533 0.82 7.46 -34.62
N VAL A 534 0.60 6.37 -33.86
CA VAL A 534 1.08 6.23 -32.49
C VAL A 534 2.62 6.16 -32.45
N ALA A 535 3.25 5.39 -33.33
CA ALA A 535 4.71 5.23 -33.33
C ALA A 535 5.48 6.54 -33.59
N LEU A 536 5.03 7.37 -34.54
CA LEU A 536 5.64 8.66 -34.87
C LEU A 536 5.55 9.69 -33.73
N LEU A 537 4.47 9.65 -32.94
CA LEU A 537 4.26 10.53 -31.79
C LEU A 537 5.15 10.19 -30.60
N PHE A 538 5.54 8.93 -30.44
CA PHE A 538 6.35 8.47 -29.30
C PHE A 538 7.87 8.50 -29.57
N GLY A 539 8.30 8.63 -30.85
CA GLY A 539 9.72 8.67 -31.22
C GLY A 539 10.33 10.07 -31.40
N SER A 540 9.53 11.12 -31.63
CA SER A 540 10.08 12.47 -31.90
C SER A 540 10.34 13.26 -30.61
N THR A 541 11.56 13.79 -30.47
CA THR A 541 11.98 14.66 -29.36
C THR A 541 11.73 16.15 -29.63
N ARG A 542 11.25 16.52 -30.82
CA ARG A 542 11.09 17.92 -31.27
C ARG A 542 9.66 18.40 -31.10
N ALA A 543 9.29 18.61 -29.84
CA ALA A 543 8.01 19.21 -29.45
C ALA A 543 8.17 20.73 -29.28
N HIS A 544 7.38 21.50 -30.02
CA HIS A 544 7.35 22.96 -29.99
C HIS A 544 6.00 23.46 -29.48
N ASN A 545 6.00 24.65 -28.88
CA ASN A 545 4.77 25.31 -28.45
C ASN A 545 4.54 26.54 -29.35
N PHE A 546 3.50 26.51 -30.17
CA PHE A 546 3.22 27.57 -31.16
C PHE A 546 1.77 28.04 -31.04
N ALA A 547 1.60 29.33 -30.72
CA ALA A 547 0.29 29.97 -30.54
C ALA A 547 -0.66 29.23 -29.56
N GLY A 548 -0.11 28.62 -28.50
CA GLY A 548 -0.88 27.88 -27.49
C GLY A 548 -1.15 26.40 -27.84
N TYR A 549 -0.55 25.87 -28.90
CA TYR A 549 -0.69 24.49 -29.32
C TYR A 549 0.65 23.75 -29.24
N HIS A 550 0.64 22.55 -28.70
CA HIS A 550 1.77 21.62 -28.76
C HIS A 550 1.84 21.00 -30.16
N VAL A 551 2.96 21.23 -30.84
CA VAL A 551 3.21 20.75 -32.20
C VAL A 551 4.47 19.88 -32.18
N THR A 552 4.35 18.64 -32.65
CA THR A 552 5.53 17.79 -32.90
C THR A 552 5.87 17.86 -34.37
N VAL A 553 7.14 18.14 -34.68
CA VAL A 553 7.62 18.25 -36.06
C VAL A 553 8.52 17.06 -36.37
N VAL A 554 8.25 16.38 -37.49
CA VAL A 554 9.05 15.24 -37.95
C VAL A 554 9.48 15.47 -39.42
N PRO A 555 10.78 15.43 -39.74
CA PRO A 555 11.25 15.45 -41.12
C PRO A 555 10.92 14.16 -41.87
N GLU A 556 10.52 14.27 -43.14
CA GLU A 556 10.21 13.13 -44.00
C GLU A 556 11.36 12.10 -44.11
N GLY A 557 12.61 12.59 -44.13
CA GLY A 557 13.80 11.75 -44.16
C GLY A 557 14.01 10.93 -42.87
N GLU A 558 13.57 11.44 -41.72
CA GLU A 558 13.71 10.77 -40.42
C GLU A 558 12.74 9.60 -40.29
N VAL A 559 11.49 9.80 -40.73
CA VAL A 559 10.49 8.73 -40.84
C VAL A 559 10.97 7.62 -41.76
N SER A 560 11.56 8.02 -42.90
CA SER A 560 12.03 7.07 -43.91
C SER A 560 13.21 6.22 -43.40
N ARG A 561 14.16 6.82 -42.68
CA ARG A 561 15.30 6.10 -42.07
C ARG A 561 14.87 5.11 -41.00
N GLU A 562 13.94 5.48 -40.13
CA GLU A 562 13.49 4.62 -39.03
C GLU A 562 12.74 3.39 -39.55
N LEU A 563 11.91 3.55 -40.58
CA LEU A 563 11.19 2.44 -41.20
C LEU A 563 12.10 1.49 -41.98
N LEU A 564 13.16 2.01 -42.59
CA LEU A 564 14.21 1.19 -43.18
C LEU A 564 14.97 0.40 -42.11
N LYS A 565 15.31 1.04 -41.00
CA LYS A 565 15.93 0.36 -39.86
C LYS A 565 15.06 -0.78 -39.31
N TRP A 566 13.75 -0.60 -39.21
CA TRP A 566 12.83 -1.68 -38.80
C TRP A 566 12.78 -2.82 -39.82
N SER A 567 13.00 -2.53 -41.10
CA SER A 567 13.15 -3.57 -42.13
C SER A 567 14.47 -4.32 -41.98
N ASP A 568 15.57 -3.61 -41.71
CA ASP A 568 16.90 -4.18 -41.53
C ASP A 568 16.96 -5.04 -40.25
N ASP A 569 16.31 -4.59 -39.17
CA ASP A 569 16.18 -5.29 -37.90
C ASP A 569 15.14 -6.44 -37.95
N GLY A 570 14.53 -6.70 -39.12
CA GLY A 570 13.63 -7.83 -39.37
C GLY A 570 12.21 -7.68 -38.81
N TYR A 571 11.87 -6.54 -38.22
CA TYR A 571 10.53 -6.24 -37.69
C TYR A 571 9.50 -5.94 -38.80
N LEU A 572 9.94 -5.49 -39.98
CA LEU A 572 9.11 -5.12 -41.12
C LEU A 572 9.54 -5.88 -42.39
N LYS A 573 8.59 -6.48 -43.11
CA LYS A 573 8.85 -7.06 -44.46
C LYS A 573 7.97 -6.45 -45.54
N PHE A 574 8.57 -6.16 -46.69
CA PHE A 574 7.89 -5.71 -47.91
C PHE A 574 7.51 -6.90 -48.80
N ALA A 575 6.25 -6.97 -49.25
CA ALA A 575 5.76 -8.00 -50.17
C ALA A 575 5.86 -7.56 -51.65
N GLY A 576 5.87 -8.52 -52.57
CA GLY A 576 5.79 -8.29 -54.01
C GLY A 576 7.05 -7.71 -54.66
N LYS A 577 6.88 -6.98 -55.78
CA LYS A 577 7.98 -6.43 -56.60
C LYS A 577 8.83 -5.37 -55.89
N ASP A 578 8.35 -4.84 -54.77
CA ASP A 578 8.99 -3.75 -54.02
C ASP A 578 10.07 -4.22 -53.04
N ARG A 579 10.30 -5.54 -52.90
CA ARG A 579 11.40 -6.11 -52.12
C ARG A 579 12.79 -5.62 -52.58
N ALA A 580 12.91 -5.21 -53.85
CA ALA A 580 14.16 -4.75 -54.44
C ALA A 580 14.47 -3.25 -54.20
N ALA A 581 13.52 -2.45 -53.70
CA ALA A 581 13.72 -1.02 -53.44
C ALA A 581 12.93 -0.52 -52.20
N PRO A 582 13.34 -0.92 -50.98
CA PRO A 582 12.62 -0.61 -49.73
C PRO A 582 12.44 0.89 -49.47
N SER A 583 13.45 1.70 -49.80
CA SER A 583 13.46 3.16 -49.57
C SER A 583 12.40 3.89 -50.40
N HIS A 584 12.26 3.51 -51.67
CA HIS A 584 11.24 4.05 -52.56
C HIS A 584 9.82 3.69 -52.09
N ARG A 585 9.63 2.48 -51.56
CA ARG A 585 8.33 2.03 -51.03
C ARG A 585 7.92 2.78 -49.78
N VAL A 586 8.86 3.02 -48.85
CA VAL A 586 8.62 3.79 -47.63
C VAL A 586 8.21 5.23 -47.95
N LEU A 587 8.89 5.89 -48.90
CA LEU A 587 8.56 7.25 -49.35
C LEU A 587 7.18 7.32 -50.02
N LYS A 588 6.86 6.36 -50.88
CA LYS A 588 5.53 6.27 -51.53
C LYS A 588 4.42 6.03 -50.50
N MET A 589 4.66 5.20 -49.50
CA MET A 589 3.72 4.92 -48.40
C MET A 589 3.48 6.18 -47.56
N TRP A 590 4.55 6.90 -47.21
CA TRP A 590 4.46 8.17 -46.50
C TRP A 590 3.67 9.22 -47.29
N GLY A 591 3.96 9.36 -48.58
CA GLY A 591 3.23 10.28 -49.46
C GLY A 591 1.73 9.96 -49.57
N GLU A 592 1.36 8.68 -49.69
CA GLU A 592 -0.05 8.27 -49.75
C GLU A 592 -0.77 8.44 -48.42
N PHE A 593 -0.09 8.20 -47.30
CA PHE A 593 -0.61 8.46 -45.95
C PHE A 593 -0.92 9.96 -45.75
N VAL A 594 0.03 10.83 -46.10
CA VAL A 594 -0.16 12.29 -46.04
C VAL A 594 -1.33 12.72 -46.93
N ARG A 595 -1.38 12.24 -48.18
CA ARG A 595 -2.46 12.54 -49.12
C ARG A 595 -3.84 12.15 -48.58
N GLN A 596 -3.94 11.01 -47.90
CA GLN A 596 -5.20 10.54 -47.32
C GLN A 596 -5.61 11.35 -46.08
N ILE A 597 -4.66 11.76 -45.24
CA ILE A 597 -4.94 12.67 -44.11
C ILE A 597 -5.41 14.03 -44.60
N GLU A 598 -4.83 14.57 -45.67
CA GLU A 598 -5.26 15.83 -46.29
C GLU A 598 -6.70 15.76 -46.84
N MET A 599 -7.14 14.58 -47.29
CA MET A 599 -8.51 14.34 -47.76
C MET A 599 -9.52 14.12 -46.63
N GLU A 600 -9.08 13.86 -45.39
CA GLU A 600 -9.94 13.59 -44.24
C GLU A 600 -10.30 14.88 -43.50
N SER A 601 -11.56 15.31 -43.62
CA SER A 601 -12.03 16.63 -43.13
C SER A 601 -11.84 16.85 -41.63
N ASN A 602 -11.86 15.78 -40.83
CA ASN A 602 -11.69 15.84 -39.38
C ASN A 602 -10.21 15.95 -38.93
N LEU A 603 -9.26 15.52 -39.78
CA LEU A 603 -7.83 15.47 -39.46
C LEU A 603 -7.03 16.58 -40.15
N ARG A 604 -7.58 17.15 -41.23
CA ARG A 604 -6.97 18.25 -42.00
C ARG A 604 -6.57 19.46 -41.15
N ASN A 605 -7.27 19.73 -40.05
CA ASN A 605 -6.95 20.86 -39.15
C ASN A 605 -5.91 20.52 -38.06
N LEU A 606 -5.59 19.23 -37.87
CA LEU A 606 -4.60 18.72 -36.93
C LEU A 606 -3.24 18.49 -37.60
N PHE A 607 -3.19 18.50 -38.93
CA PHE A 607 -2.01 18.21 -39.73
C PHE A 607 -1.70 19.39 -40.65
N THR A 608 -0.52 20.00 -40.52
CA THR A 608 -0.13 21.13 -41.36
C THR A 608 1.13 20.81 -42.16
N ASN A 609 1.06 21.01 -43.48
CA ASN A 609 2.19 20.89 -44.42
C ASN A 609 2.72 22.30 -44.73
N MET A 610 3.29 22.95 -43.72
CA MET A 610 3.50 24.40 -43.79
C MET A 610 4.92 24.81 -44.20
N HIS A 611 5.96 23.97 -44.04
CA HIS A 611 7.34 24.45 -44.17
C HIS A 611 8.32 23.42 -44.76
N LYS A 612 9.39 23.94 -45.38
CA LYS A 612 10.60 23.20 -45.73
C LYS A 612 11.71 23.54 -44.72
N SER A 613 12.59 22.59 -44.41
CA SER A 613 13.81 22.86 -43.64
C SER A 613 14.75 23.78 -44.43
N LEU A 614 15.80 24.30 -43.78
CA LEU A 614 16.86 25.08 -44.44
C LEU A 614 17.57 24.27 -45.55
N GLU A 615 17.50 22.94 -45.49
CA GLU A 615 18.05 22.01 -46.49
C GLU A 615 17.00 21.60 -47.55
N GLY A 616 15.80 22.17 -47.51
CA GLY A 616 14.74 21.94 -48.50
C GLY A 616 13.84 20.72 -48.22
N GLU A 617 14.03 20.00 -47.12
CA GLU A 617 13.21 18.83 -46.73
C GLU A 617 11.81 19.25 -46.26
N ARG A 618 10.77 18.47 -46.58
CA ARG A 618 9.40 18.76 -46.12
C ARG A 618 9.25 18.47 -44.62
N LEU A 619 8.63 19.41 -43.91
CA LEU A 619 8.34 19.31 -42.48
C LEU A 619 6.84 19.16 -42.24
N TYR A 620 6.48 18.16 -41.43
CA TYR A 620 5.10 17.88 -41.07
C TYR A 620 4.84 18.24 -39.61
N GLY A 621 3.86 19.11 -39.37
CA GLY A 621 3.46 19.55 -38.03
C GLY A 621 2.14 18.92 -37.58
N ILE A 622 2.14 18.27 -36.42
CA ILE A 622 0.92 17.69 -35.82
C ILE A 622 0.49 18.51 -34.62
N ARG A 623 -0.70 19.13 -34.69
CA ARG A 623 -1.25 20.03 -33.66
C ARG A 623 -2.10 19.25 -32.66
N LEU A 624 -1.75 19.27 -31.38
CA LEU A 624 -2.61 18.76 -30.30
C LEU A 624 -3.65 19.82 -29.89
N ARG A 625 -4.89 19.41 -29.55
CA ARG A 625 -5.95 20.34 -29.14
C ARG A 625 -5.58 21.06 -27.83
N PRO A 626 -5.98 22.34 -27.61
CA PRO A 626 -5.49 23.18 -26.50
C PRO A 626 -5.68 22.64 -25.07
N LYS A 627 -6.63 21.71 -24.87
CA LYS A 627 -6.95 21.12 -23.56
C LYS A 627 -6.31 19.76 -23.30
N GLU A 628 -5.65 19.17 -24.29
CA GLU A 628 -5.05 17.83 -24.19
C GLU A 628 -3.52 17.94 -24.20
N LYS A 629 -2.89 17.78 -23.03
CA LYS A 629 -1.42 17.83 -22.88
C LYS A 629 -0.72 16.50 -23.22
N ARG A 630 -1.47 15.41 -23.44
CA ARG A 630 -1.00 14.07 -23.87
C ARG A 630 -2.15 13.34 -24.58
N VAL A 631 -1.83 12.55 -25.61
CA VAL A 631 -2.79 11.59 -26.20
C VAL A 631 -2.81 10.34 -25.32
N LEU A 632 -3.90 10.12 -24.59
CA LEU A 632 -4.14 8.86 -23.88
C LEU A 632 -4.76 7.87 -24.88
N VAL A 633 -4.25 6.64 -24.96
CA VAL A 633 -4.72 5.57 -25.87
C VAL A 633 -6.25 5.35 -25.79
N THR A 634 -6.87 5.75 -24.69
CA THR A 634 -8.32 5.66 -24.43
C THR A 634 -9.19 6.70 -25.15
N SER A 635 -8.65 7.76 -25.76
CA SER A 635 -9.45 8.81 -26.42
C SER A 635 -9.81 8.53 -27.89
N ILE A 636 -9.23 7.50 -28.51
CA ILE A 636 -9.46 7.15 -29.92
C ILE A 636 -10.87 6.55 -30.17
N PRO A 637 -11.43 5.65 -29.33
CA PRO A 637 -12.78 5.12 -29.55
C PRO A 637 -13.90 6.17 -29.41
N ALA A 638 -13.65 7.27 -28.69
CA ALA A 638 -14.62 8.35 -28.50
C ALA A 638 -14.85 9.20 -29.76
N LEU A 639 -13.88 9.22 -30.68
CA LEU A 639 -13.99 9.91 -31.98
C LEU A 639 -14.91 9.20 -32.97
N PHE A 640 -15.25 7.93 -32.74
CA PHE A 640 -16.03 7.09 -33.67
C PHE A 640 -17.46 6.76 -33.19
N ARG A 641 -17.93 7.35 -32.08
CA ARG A 641 -19.36 7.22 -31.71
C ARG A 641 -20.20 8.17 -32.56
N LYS A 642 -21.03 7.63 -33.45
CA LYS A 642 -22.12 8.40 -34.11
C LYS A 642 -23.00 9.05 -33.03
N PRO A 643 -23.42 10.32 -33.16
CA PRO A 643 -24.44 10.88 -32.30
C PRO A 643 -25.73 10.08 -32.49
N ALA A 644 -26.34 9.64 -31.39
CA ALA A 644 -27.67 9.03 -31.44
C ALA A 644 -28.65 10.03 -32.07
N ALA A 645 -29.43 9.56 -33.04
CA ALA A 645 -30.40 10.37 -33.77
C ALA A 645 -31.40 11.01 -32.79
N LYS A 646 -31.64 12.32 -32.97
CA LYS A 646 -32.71 13.06 -32.29
C LYS A 646 -34.05 12.43 -32.68
N VAL A 647 -34.79 11.93 -31.70
CA VAL A 647 -36.24 11.71 -31.84
C VAL A 647 -36.89 13.10 -31.88
N PRO A 648 -37.73 13.42 -32.89
CA PRO A 648 -38.45 14.67 -32.91
C PRO A 648 -39.60 14.64 -31.90
N VAL A 649 -39.71 15.72 -31.15
CA VAL A 649 -40.85 16.05 -30.31
C VAL A 649 -42.08 16.26 -31.21
N ARG A 650 -43.14 15.50 -30.94
CA ARG A 650 -44.49 16.04 -30.88
C ARG A 650 -45.14 15.57 -29.60
#